data_AF-A0A1I8HAA6-F1
#
_entry.id   AF-A0A1I8HAA6-F1
#
_cell.length_a   1.000
_cell.length_b   1.000
_cell.length_c   1.000
_cell.angle_alpha   90.00
_cell.angle_beta   90.00
_cell.angle_gamma   90.00
#
_symmetry.space_group_name_H-M   'P 1'
#
loop_
_entity.id
_entity.type
_entity.pdbx_description
1 polymer ?
#
loop_
_entity_poly.entity_id
_entity_poly.type
_entity_poly.pdbx_seq_one_letter_code
_entity_poly.pdbx_strand_id
1 'polypeptide(L)'
;MEQSEQEAEADDNISTEAARESAAGLDEDIAKAEKEIRLLQLRKEAAQLKREIGDLQRECPSTRPMNRDWRAVRRGLRPCADGIANGFRITDGKRLCETFNANYMSTSTFHRAVELQIKEEIENGRYLIVPKKPTMVSPLGAIPKDNGKVRLIHDCSTPPGYSVNDNYTKKLSPRFESVKKVAASIGKGWFMAKLDLSQAYRSVAIHPDDYQATGIGWRFKGNRDLTWLVDTRLPFGSCASVEIFYRLTQAVKRMMVRRGVANISVYLDDFLVAAESEKECMDALKELIKLVRQLGFGVNWNKVVEPTQCLVYLGVKIDTVRGVLSVPAEKCEEMRTTLLNFSQRRRLSKRQLSSLCGKLSWVVQVVHAGSCFLRPLFDLLNALEKPHHKVRVSADTVRILLWWRGALLKLPDFQLWRSCTNGWIIETDASSAGGGAILRNGSGMVDWLCVNWDLDAGGKFKDKHITYKEAIVPLLAMVRWGAFLNDSSVVVYSDSNAAVGMINRGCCRQPELQPQFQTAMLIAVRRGVEVRAFHVPGWYHVFADPCSRLHAVDKMRDFLFRTPDRLSKRCAFILGNAYAPRTKRSYRSQLASWLRFCNSRHLTPLRAEPVHVAEYLAELSTRLSAFRSCQAYANAVSLYFRALGRSDPCESPMVKLVLRGLR
;
A
#
# COMPACT_ATOMS: atom_id res chain seq x y z
N MET A 1 -13.59 -67.43 62.45
CA MET A 1 -14.20 -66.11 62.23
C MET A 1 -13.31 -65.24 61.36
N GLU A 2 -11.98 -65.21 61.55
CA GLU A 2 -11.10 -64.40 60.68
C GLU A 2 -10.98 -64.87 59.21
N GLN A 3 -11.15 -66.17 58.91
CA GLN A 3 -11.13 -66.66 57.51
C GLN A 3 -12.44 -66.38 56.75
N SER A 4 -13.59 -66.29 57.43
CA SER A 4 -14.88 -66.03 56.77
C SER A 4 -15.10 -64.54 56.47
N GLU A 5 -14.45 -63.64 57.21
CA GLU A 5 -14.52 -62.19 56.94
C GLU A 5 -13.61 -61.78 55.77
N GLN A 6 -12.48 -62.46 55.55
CA GLN A 6 -11.59 -62.19 54.42
C GLN A 6 -12.14 -62.68 53.06
N GLU A 7 -12.92 -63.77 53.03
CA GLU A 7 -13.58 -64.22 51.80
C GLU A 7 -14.77 -63.32 51.40
N ALA A 8 -15.51 -62.77 52.36
CA ALA A 8 -16.61 -61.85 52.09
C ALA A 8 -16.13 -60.47 51.56
N GLU A 9 -15.00 -59.97 52.07
CA GLU A 9 -14.41 -58.69 51.62
C GLU A 9 -13.74 -58.79 50.23
N ALA A 10 -13.32 -60.01 49.84
CA ALA A 10 -12.76 -60.28 48.51
C ALA A 10 -13.85 -60.34 47.43
N ASP A 11 -14.99 -60.98 47.71
CA ASP A 11 -16.10 -61.10 46.74
C ASP A 11 -16.80 -59.75 46.47
N ASP A 12 -16.92 -58.87 47.48
CA ASP A 12 -17.52 -57.53 47.31
C ASP A 12 -16.60 -56.58 46.50
N ASN A 13 -15.28 -56.72 46.62
CA ASN A 13 -14.32 -55.97 45.82
C ASN A 13 -14.31 -56.42 44.34
N ILE A 14 -14.40 -57.73 44.09
CA ILE A 14 -14.44 -58.27 42.71
C ILE A 14 -15.74 -57.83 42.01
N SER A 15 -16.87 -57.84 42.73
CA SER A 15 -18.17 -57.39 42.22
C SER A 15 -18.19 -55.90 41.86
N THR A 16 -17.58 -55.05 42.70
CA THR A 16 -17.52 -53.60 42.47
C THR A 16 -16.49 -53.20 41.40
N GLU A 17 -15.40 -53.95 41.24
CA GLU A 17 -14.43 -53.73 40.17
C GLU A 17 -14.98 -54.16 38.79
N ALA A 18 -15.66 -55.31 38.72
CA ALA A 18 -16.36 -55.75 37.51
C ALA A 18 -17.47 -54.78 37.06
N ALA A 19 -18.21 -54.20 38.02
CA ALA A 19 -19.22 -53.18 37.72
C ALA A 19 -18.62 -51.87 37.18
N ARG A 20 -17.43 -51.47 37.68
CA ARG A 20 -16.70 -50.28 37.19
C ARG A 20 -16.11 -50.49 35.80
N GLU A 21 -15.56 -51.66 35.51
CA GLU A 21 -15.06 -51.99 34.17
C GLU A 21 -16.20 -52.06 33.15
N SER A 22 -17.37 -52.61 33.53
CA SER A 22 -18.55 -52.65 32.67
C SER A 22 -19.12 -51.24 32.39
N ALA A 23 -19.16 -50.36 33.41
CA ALA A 23 -19.58 -48.96 33.23
C ALA A 23 -18.60 -48.16 32.35
N ALA A 24 -17.29 -48.37 32.51
CA ALA A 24 -16.27 -47.74 31.68
C ALA A 24 -16.37 -48.18 30.20
N GLY A 25 -16.65 -49.47 29.95
CA GLY A 25 -16.89 -49.98 28.59
C GLY A 25 -18.14 -49.39 27.93
N LEU A 26 -19.22 -49.21 28.71
CA LEU A 26 -20.45 -48.56 28.26
C LEU A 26 -20.24 -47.08 27.89
N ASP A 27 -19.47 -46.34 28.69
CA ASP A 27 -19.15 -44.93 28.39
C ASP A 27 -18.26 -44.80 27.13
N GLU A 28 -17.33 -45.73 26.91
CA GLU A 28 -16.51 -45.78 25.70
C GLU A 28 -17.34 -46.08 24.44
N ASP A 29 -18.30 -46.99 24.55
CA ASP A 29 -19.23 -47.34 23.46
C ASP A 29 -20.20 -46.19 23.15
N ILE A 30 -20.69 -45.46 24.17
CA ILE A 30 -21.51 -44.26 23.97
C ILE A 30 -20.69 -43.17 23.26
N ALA A 31 -19.46 -42.90 23.71
CA ALA A 31 -18.59 -41.89 23.08
C ALA A 31 -18.27 -42.25 21.62
N LYS A 32 -18.10 -43.54 21.31
CA LYS A 32 -17.88 -44.04 19.96
C LYS A 32 -19.13 -43.87 19.09
N ALA A 33 -20.32 -44.18 19.62
CA ALA A 33 -21.59 -44.00 18.94
C ALA A 33 -21.89 -42.52 18.64
N GLU A 34 -21.65 -41.62 19.58
CA GLU A 34 -21.80 -40.17 19.37
C GLU A 34 -20.88 -39.65 18.26
N LYS A 35 -19.65 -40.16 18.20
CA LYS A 35 -18.68 -39.80 17.16
C LYS A 35 -19.11 -40.29 15.77
N GLU A 36 -19.68 -41.49 15.68
CA GLU A 36 -20.24 -42.03 14.43
C GLU A 36 -21.49 -41.26 13.98
N ILE A 37 -22.40 -40.94 14.89
CA ILE A 37 -23.59 -40.12 14.59
C ILE A 37 -23.17 -38.77 14.03
N ARG A 38 -22.19 -38.11 14.68
CA ARG A 38 -21.66 -36.82 14.22
C ARG A 38 -20.99 -36.93 12.85
N LEU A 39 -20.27 -38.02 12.58
CA LEU A 39 -19.67 -38.28 11.27
C LEU A 39 -20.72 -38.50 10.17
N LEU A 40 -21.81 -39.22 10.48
CA LEU A 40 -22.94 -39.44 9.57
C LEU A 40 -23.68 -38.13 9.26
N GLN A 41 -23.83 -37.26 10.26
CA GLN A 41 -24.43 -35.93 10.10
C GLN A 41 -23.59 -35.05 9.17
N LEU A 42 -22.26 -35.01 9.39
CA LEU A 42 -21.32 -34.31 8.52
C LEU A 42 -21.33 -34.86 7.08
N ARG A 43 -21.47 -36.18 6.90
CA ARG A 43 -21.58 -36.81 5.58
C ARG A 43 -22.89 -36.45 4.86
N LYS A 44 -24.02 -36.39 5.58
CA LYS A 44 -25.30 -35.92 5.04
C LYS A 44 -25.24 -34.45 4.64
N GLU A 45 -24.68 -33.59 5.47
CA GLU A 45 -24.49 -32.17 5.19
C GLU A 45 -23.56 -31.94 3.99
N ALA A 46 -22.45 -32.68 3.91
CA ALA A 46 -21.54 -32.64 2.76
C ALA A 46 -22.21 -33.09 1.46
N ALA A 47 -23.05 -34.13 1.51
CA ALA A 47 -23.82 -34.60 0.36
C ALA A 47 -24.88 -33.57 -0.08
N GLN A 48 -25.52 -32.88 0.86
CA GLN A 48 -26.47 -31.81 0.59
C GLN A 48 -25.79 -30.59 -0.04
N LEU A 49 -24.64 -30.15 0.50
CA LEU A 49 -23.78 -29.14 -0.10
C LEU A 49 -23.34 -29.52 -1.52
N LYS A 50 -23.01 -30.79 -1.75
CA LYS A 50 -22.61 -31.29 -3.09
C LYS A 50 -23.77 -31.23 -4.08
N ARG A 51 -25.00 -31.48 -3.64
CA ARG A 51 -26.22 -31.30 -4.47
C ARG A 51 -26.48 -29.82 -4.74
N GLU A 52 -26.50 -28.96 -3.72
CA GLU A 52 -26.72 -27.52 -3.89
C GLU A 52 -25.67 -26.88 -4.80
N ILE A 53 -24.39 -27.26 -4.68
CA ILE A 53 -23.32 -26.83 -5.60
C ILE A 53 -23.56 -27.36 -7.03
N GLY A 54 -24.06 -28.58 -7.17
CA GLY A 54 -24.41 -29.18 -8.46
C GLY A 54 -25.66 -28.56 -9.11
N ASP A 55 -26.60 -28.09 -8.31
CA ASP A 55 -27.83 -27.44 -8.76
C ASP A 55 -27.57 -25.99 -9.12
N LEU A 56 -26.71 -25.29 -8.36
CA LEU A 56 -26.10 -23.99 -8.72
C LEU A 56 -25.26 -24.05 -10.01
N GLN A 57 -24.82 -25.23 -10.44
CA GLN A 57 -24.16 -25.42 -11.73
C GLN A 57 -25.13 -25.70 -12.88
N ARG A 58 -26.36 -26.13 -12.58
CA ARG A 58 -27.42 -26.49 -13.54
C ARG A 58 -28.41 -25.36 -13.78
N GLU A 59 -28.73 -24.55 -12.78
CA GLU A 59 -29.52 -23.32 -12.90
C GLU A 59 -28.70 -22.19 -13.51
N CYS A 60 -28.43 -22.30 -14.81
CA CYS A 60 -27.83 -21.24 -15.61
C CYS A 60 -28.85 -20.84 -16.69
N PRO A 61 -29.43 -19.63 -16.66
CA PRO A 61 -30.29 -19.16 -17.74
C PRO A 61 -29.48 -19.10 -19.04
N SER A 62 -29.93 -19.83 -20.05
CA SER A 62 -29.31 -19.98 -21.37
C SER A 62 -29.35 -18.72 -22.24
N THR A 63 -29.73 -17.56 -21.69
CA THR A 63 -30.00 -16.36 -22.48
C THR A 63 -29.24 -15.15 -21.95
N ARG A 64 -27.91 -15.12 -22.17
CA ARG A 64 -27.09 -13.91 -22.40
C ARG A 64 -25.63 -14.31 -22.69
N PRO A 65 -24.92 -13.59 -23.58
CA PRO A 65 -23.62 -14.04 -24.07
C PRO A 65 -22.58 -14.15 -22.95
N MET A 66 -21.95 -15.31 -22.95
CA MET A 66 -21.01 -15.83 -21.96
C MET A 66 -19.76 -14.93 -21.83
N ASN A 67 -19.75 -14.08 -20.81
CA ASN A 67 -18.66 -13.13 -20.57
C ASN A 67 -17.37 -13.84 -20.09
N ARG A 68 -16.19 -13.36 -20.52
CA ARG A 68 -14.85 -13.94 -20.22
C ARG A 68 -14.60 -14.22 -18.73
N ASP A 69 -15.23 -13.45 -17.83
CA ASP A 69 -15.14 -13.60 -16.38
C ASP A 69 -15.69 -14.93 -15.84
N TRP A 70 -16.67 -15.55 -16.51
CA TRP A 70 -17.31 -16.77 -16.03
C TRP A 70 -16.44 -18.02 -16.13
N ARG A 71 -15.53 -18.08 -17.13
CA ARG A 71 -14.52 -19.15 -17.21
C ARG A 71 -13.52 -19.06 -16.05
N ALA A 72 -13.19 -17.86 -15.59
CA ALA A 72 -12.28 -17.65 -14.46
C ALA A 72 -12.93 -18.06 -13.12
N VAL A 73 -14.23 -17.78 -12.94
CA VAL A 73 -15.02 -18.20 -11.76
C VAL A 73 -15.07 -19.73 -11.64
N ARG A 74 -15.36 -20.43 -12.73
CA ARG A 74 -15.43 -21.91 -12.75
C ARG A 74 -14.05 -22.56 -12.51
N ARG A 75 -12.97 -21.95 -13.00
CA ARG A 75 -11.58 -22.39 -12.74
C ARG A 75 -11.14 -22.14 -11.29
N GLY A 76 -11.58 -21.07 -10.65
CA GLY A 76 -11.20 -20.72 -9.27
C GLY A 76 -11.90 -21.55 -8.18
N LEU A 77 -13.15 -21.97 -8.43
CA LEU A 77 -13.99 -22.72 -7.48
C LEU A 77 -13.73 -24.24 -7.48
N ARG A 78 -13.36 -24.84 -8.63
CA ARG A 78 -13.12 -26.29 -8.72
C ARG A 78 -12.09 -26.81 -7.70
N PRO A 79 -10.90 -26.19 -7.54
CA PRO A 79 -9.94 -26.68 -6.55
C PRO A 79 -10.34 -26.36 -5.10
N CYS A 80 -11.28 -25.43 -4.87
CA CYS A 80 -11.83 -25.21 -3.54
C CYS A 80 -12.84 -26.29 -3.16
N ALA A 81 -13.71 -26.70 -4.09
CA ALA A 81 -14.69 -27.75 -3.84
C ALA A 81 -14.03 -29.11 -3.57
N ASP A 82 -13.00 -29.47 -4.36
CA ASP A 82 -12.20 -30.67 -4.12
C ASP A 82 -11.47 -30.62 -2.78
N GLY A 83 -10.82 -29.50 -2.46
CA GLY A 83 -10.14 -29.33 -1.19
C GLY A 83 -11.06 -29.34 0.03
N ILE A 84 -12.31 -28.87 -0.10
CA ILE A 84 -13.31 -28.98 0.97
C ILE A 84 -13.72 -30.44 1.21
N ALA A 85 -13.83 -31.24 0.15
CA ALA A 85 -14.25 -32.63 0.25
C ALA A 85 -13.12 -33.56 0.72
N ASN A 86 -11.91 -33.37 0.18
CA ASN A 86 -10.80 -34.33 0.29
C ASN A 86 -9.58 -33.75 1.03
N GLY A 87 -9.62 -32.48 1.45
CA GLY A 87 -8.50 -31.75 2.02
C GLY A 87 -7.64 -31.03 0.98
N PHE A 88 -6.96 -29.97 1.40
CA PHE A 88 -6.14 -29.13 0.52
C PHE A 88 -4.68 -29.59 0.49
N ARG A 89 -4.09 -29.56 -0.72
CA ARG A 89 -2.65 -29.77 -0.91
C ARG A 89 -1.86 -28.56 -0.44
N ILE A 90 -0.85 -28.80 0.39
CA ILE A 90 0.13 -27.82 0.86
C ILE A 90 1.52 -28.05 0.25
N THR A 91 1.66 -29.06 -0.61
CA THR A 91 2.84 -29.33 -1.44
C THR A 91 2.44 -29.49 -2.92
N ASP A 92 3.42 -29.51 -3.82
CA ASP A 92 3.22 -29.74 -5.24
C ASP A 92 3.07 -31.22 -5.62
N GLY A 93 3.03 -32.15 -4.65
CA GLY A 93 3.00 -33.59 -4.90
C GLY A 93 4.33 -34.16 -5.43
N LYS A 94 5.43 -33.42 -5.31
CA LYS A 94 6.79 -33.89 -5.59
C LYS A 94 7.23 -34.87 -4.49
N ARG A 95 8.22 -35.72 -4.80
CA ARG A 95 8.85 -36.60 -3.81
C ARG A 95 9.48 -35.74 -2.72
N LEU A 96 8.99 -35.91 -1.49
CA LEU A 96 9.51 -35.20 -0.31
C LEU A 96 10.90 -35.73 0.08
N CYS A 97 11.76 -34.84 0.56
CA CYS A 97 13.05 -35.20 1.14
C CYS A 97 12.89 -35.47 2.64
N GLU A 98 13.60 -36.48 3.15
CA GLU A 98 13.61 -36.75 4.59
C GLU A 98 14.30 -35.63 5.36
N THR A 99 13.59 -35.05 6.33
CA THR A 99 14.12 -33.95 7.16
C THR A 99 13.72 -34.12 8.62
N PHE A 100 14.57 -33.64 9.53
CA PHE A 100 14.26 -33.52 10.95
C PHE A 100 14.94 -32.31 11.55
N ASN A 101 14.16 -31.43 12.16
CA ASN A 101 14.66 -30.24 12.84
C ASN A 101 14.15 -30.23 14.28
N ALA A 102 15.05 -29.95 15.22
CA ALA A 102 14.70 -29.83 16.62
C ALA A 102 13.89 -28.56 16.90
N ASN A 103 12.93 -28.66 17.83
CA ASN A 103 12.09 -27.52 18.23
C ASN A 103 12.92 -26.37 18.80
N TYR A 104 12.39 -25.15 18.67
CA TYR A 104 13.05 -23.95 19.18
C TYR A 104 13.06 -23.89 20.71
N MET A 105 14.06 -23.23 21.29
CA MET A 105 14.17 -23.03 22.75
C MET A 105 12.90 -22.48 23.42
N SER A 106 12.10 -21.69 22.69
CA SER A 106 10.80 -21.21 23.17
C SER A 106 9.86 -22.31 23.62
N THR A 107 9.87 -23.48 22.97
CA THR A 107 9.00 -24.59 23.38
C THR A 107 9.47 -25.23 24.68
N SER A 108 10.78 -25.23 24.94
CA SER A 108 11.33 -25.68 26.22
C SER A 108 11.00 -24.69 27.34
N THR A 109 11.10 -23.38 27.08
CA THR A 109 10.73 -22.33 28.04
C THR A 109 9.26 -22.43 28.45
N PHE A 110 8.36 -22.74 27.50
CA PHE A 110 6.92 -22.85 27.74
C PHE A 110 6.41 -24.31 27.67
N HIS A 111 7.23 -25.28 28.09
CA HIS A 111 6.99 -26.71 27.87
C HIS A 111 5.59 -27.17 28.29
N ARG A 112 5.15 -26.84 29.51
CA ARG A 112 3.83 -27.24 30.03
C ARG A 112 2.69 -26.71 29.17
N ALA A 113 2.74 -25.45 28.77
CA ALA A 113 1.70 -24.83 27.96
C ALA A 113 1.67 -25.39 26.53
N VAL A 114 2.84 -25.70 25.96
CA VAL A 114 2.96 -26.35 24.65
C VAL A 114 2.40 -27.77 24.70
N GLU A 115 2.76 -28.56 25.71
CA GLU A 115 2.27 -29.93 25.86
C GLU A 115 0.75 -29.97 26.01
N LEU A 116 0.16 -29.10 26.83
CA LEU A 116 -1.29 -28.99 26.97
C LEU A 116 -1.97 -28.65 25.64
N GLN A 117 -1.40 -27.73 24.86
CA GLN A 117 -1.96 -27.38 23.55
C GLN A 117 -1.82 -28.52 22.54
N ILE A 118 -0.73 -29.29 22.57
CA ILE A 118 -0.57 -30.47 21.71
C ILE A 118 -1.60 -31.54 22.07
N LYS A 119 -1.84 -31.80 23.36
CA LYS A 119 -2.89 -32.73 23.82
C LYS A 119 -4.27 -32.27 23.34
N GLU A 120 -4.59 -30.98 23.49
CA GLU A 120 -5.84 -30.39 22.99
C GLU A 120 -6.00 -30.58 21.46
N GLU A 121 -4.94 -30.41 20.67
CA GLU A 121 -5.02 -30.63 19.20
C GLU A 121 -5.14 -32.12 18.84
N ILE A 122 -4.61 -33.04 19.66
CA ILE A 122 -4.79 -34.50 19.49
C ILE A 122 -6.24 -34.90 19.81
N GLU A 123 -6.78 -34.44 20.95
CA GLU A 123 -8.17 -34.68 21.37
C GLU A 123 -9.16 -34.17 20.32
N ASN A 124 -8.87 -33.01 19.72
CA ASN A 124 -9.67 -32.44 18.64
C ASN A 124 -9.48 -33.14 17.28
N GLY A 125 -8.66 -34.19 17.19
CA GLY A 125 -8.37 -34.94 15.97
C GLY A 125 -7.64 -34.13 14.89
N ARG A 126 -6.96 -33.05 15.28
CA ARG A 126 -6.21 -32.17 14.37
C ARG A 126 -4.75 -32.57 14.28
N TYR A 127 -4.21 -33.14 15.35
CA TYR A 127 -2.95 -33.89 15.32
C TYR A 127 -3.23 -35.38 15.44
N LEU A 128 -2.54 -36.18 14.63
CA LEU A 128 -2.61 -37.64 14.71
C LEU A 128 -1.24 -38.17 15.14
N ILE A 129 -1.22 -39.02 16.17
CA ILE A 129 -0.03 -39.78 16.55
C ILE A 129 0.22 -40.83 15.48
N VAL A 130 1.45 -40.90 14.99
CA VAL A 130 1.88 -41.87 13.98
C VAL A 130 3.02 -42.73 14.54
N PRO A 131 3.04 -44.05 14.21
CA PRO A 131 4.04 -44.96 14.77
C PRO A 131 5.42 -44.76 14.14
N LYS A 132 5.48 -44.23 12.91
CA LYS A 132 6.72 -43.98 12.18
C LYS A 132 6.94 -42.49 12.02
N LYS A 133 8.21 -42.08 12.07
CA LYS A 133 8.63 -40.71 11.79
C LYS A 133 8.11 -40.27 10.40
N PRO A 134 7.40 -39.14 10.29
CA PRO A 134 7.00 -38.57 9.01
C PRO A 134 8.22 -38.21 8.15
N THR A 135 8.03 -38.18 6.82
CA THR A 135 9.12 -37.81 5.89
C THR A 135 9.73 -36.46 6.25
N MET A 136 8.91 -35.45 6.56
CA MET A 136 9.40 -34.15 6.99
C MET A 136 8.96 -33.85 8.41
N VAL A 137 9.90 -33.45 9.26
CA VAL A 137 9.63 -32.95 10.61
C VAL A 137 10.17 -31.53 10.76
N SER A 138 9.25 -30.58 10.81
CA SER A 138 9.55 -29.16 10.96
C SER A 138 9.54 -28.76 12.45
N PRO A 139 10.34 -27.75 12.84
CA PRO A 139 10.47 -27.39 14.24
C PRO A 139 9.25 -26.58 14.71
N LEU A 140 8.85 -26.82 15.97
CA LEU A 140 7.86 -26.00 16.65
C LEU A 140 8.49 -24.80 17.36
N GLY A 141 7.80 -23.67 17.28
CA GLY A 141 8.01 -22.49 18.11
C GLY A 141 6.78 -22.19 18.97
N ALA A 142 6.97 -21.44 20.06
CA ALA A 142 5.88 -21.04 20.95
C ALA A 142 5.95 -19.53 21.25
N ILE A 143 4.83 -18.84 21.04
CA ILE A 143 4.66 -17.43 21.44
C ILE A 143 3.62 -17.37 22.57
N PRO A 144 3.91 -16.74 23.72
CA PRO A 144 2.93 -16.61 24.79
C PRO A 144 1.76 -15.70 24.37
N LYS A 145 0.56 -16.05 24.85
CA LYS A 145 -0.63 -15.19 24.81
C LYS A 145 -0.87 -14.60 26.19
N ASP A 146 -1.60 -13.50 26.25
CA ASP A 146 -1.89 -12.78 27.50
C ASP A 146 -2.69 -13.62 28.52
N ASN A 147 -3.40 -14.65 28.04
CA ASN A 147 -4.19 -15.57 28.86
C ASN A 147 -3.41 -16.81 29.36
N GLY A 148 -2.08 -16.78 29.32
CA GLY A 148 -1.23 -17.89 29.77
C GLY A 148 -1.18 -19.10 28.81
N LYS A 149 -1.99 -19.12 27.75
CA LYS A 149 -1.85 -20.09 26.65
C LYS A 149 -0.69 -19.71 25.74
N VAL A 150 -0.33 -20.59 24.81
CA VAL A 150 0.64 -20.29 23.75
C VAL A 150 -0.02 -20.27 22.37
N ARG A 151 0.69 -19.71 21.39
CA ARG A 151 0.45 -19.87 19.96
C ARG A 151 1.60 -20.71 19.42
N LEU A 152 1.31 -21.96 19.07
CA LEU A 152 2.26 -22.82 18.37
C LEU A 152 2.49 -22.30 16.95
N ILE A 153 3.74 -22.27 16.56
CA ILE A 153 4.20 -21.95 15.22
C ILE A 153 4.85 -23.21 14.67
N HIS A 154 4.35 -23.71 13.56
CA HIS A 154 4.95 -24.80 12.83
C HIS A 154 5.86 -24.18 11.77
N ASP A 155 7.16 -24.22 11.96
CA ASP A 155 8.07 -23.55 11.03
C ASP A 155 8.27 -24.37 9.74
N CYS A 156 7.32 -24.17 8.83
CA CYS A 156 7.32 -24.74 7.49
C CYS A 156 8.37 -24.12 6.56
N SER A 157 9.23 -23.21 7.03
CA SER A 157 10.33 -22.59 6.25
C SER A 157 11.71 -23.18 6.54
N THR A 158 11.78 -24.14 7.47
CA THR A 158 13.03 -24.80 7.87
C THR A 158 13.02 -26.29 7.50
N PRO A 159 14.13 -26.85 6.96
CA PRO A 159 15.38 -26.17 6.60
C PRO A 159 15.27 -25.51 5.21
N PRO A 160 15.94 -24.37 4.97
CA PRO A 160 15.89 -23.70 3.68
C PRO A 160 16.31 -24.63 2.52
N GLY A 161 15.55 -24.63 1.44
CA GLY A 161 15.76 -25.47 0.25
C GLY A 161 15.05 -26.83 0.30
N TYR A 162 14.67 -27.30 1.49
CA TYR A 162 14.00 -28.59 1.69
C TYR A 162 12.78 -28.48 2.60
N SER A 163 12.31 -27.27 2.90
CA SER A 163 11.18 -27.03 3.80
C SER A 163 9.85 -27.34 3.11
N VAL A 164 8.77 -27.41 3.90
CA VAL A 164 7.41 -27.57 3.35
C VAL A 164 7.08 -26.45 2.38
N ASN A 165 7.51 -25.22 2.69
CA ASN A 165 7.32 -24.05 1.83
C ASN A 165 8.12 -24.12 0.53
N ASP A 166 9.30 -24.76 0.52
CA ASP A 166 10.09 -24.97 -0.71
C ASP A 166 9.46 -26.03 -1.63
N ASN A 167 8.67 -26.94 -1.04
CA ASN A 167 7.93 -27.98 -1.76
C ASN A 167 6.56 -27.49 -2.29
N TYR A 168 6.28 -26.19 -2.21
CA TYR A 168 5.04 -25.58 -2.71
C TYR A 168 5.31 -24.44 -3.67
N THR A 169 4.82 -24.58 -4.90
CA THR A 169 4.87 -23.50 -5.89
C THR A 169 3.65 -22.61 -5.70
N LYS A 170 3.89 -21.41 -5.18
CA LYS A 170 2.86 -20.38 -4.99
C LYS A 170 2.12 -20.09 -6.30
N LYS A 171 0.81 -20.37 -6.34
CA LYS A 171 -0.01 -20.25 -7.56
C LYS A 171 -0.66 -18.87 -7.64
N LEU A 172 -0.89 -18.23 -6.50
CA LEU A 172 -1.51 -16.91 -6.43
C LEU A 172 -0.79 -16.06 -5.37
N SER A 173 -0.57 -14.79 -5.70
CA SER A 173 -0.16 -13.79 -4.70
C SER A 173 -1.39 -13.09 -4.13
N PRO A 174 -1.78 -13.36 -2.86
CA PRO A 174 -2.94 -12.72 -2.25
C PRO A 174 -2.80 -11.20 -2.30
N ARG A 175 -3.84 -10.52 -2.78
CA ARG A 175 -3.96 -9.06 -2.71
C ARG A 175 -4.96 -8.73 -1.62
N PHE A 176 -4.46 -8.27 -0.49
CA PHE A 176 -5.30 -7.84 0.63
C PHE A 176 -5.81 -6.43 0.41
N GLU A 177 -7.06 -6.17 0.81
CA GLU A 177 -7.63 -4.82 0.78
C GLU A 177 -7.08 -4.00 1.95
N SER A 178 -6.74 -2.74 1.69
CA SER A 178 -6.33 -1.82 2.76
C SER A 178 -7.56 -1.23 3.45
N VAL A 179 -7.43 -0.90 4.74
CA VAL A 179 -8.53 -0.26 5.49
C VAL A 179 -9.03 1.00 4.80
N LYS A 180 -8.12 1.81 4.23
CA LYS A 180 -8.49 3.02 3.47
C LYS A 180 -9.42 2.71 2.31
N LYS A 181 -9.13 1.64 1.55
CA LYS A 181 -9.93 1.24 0.39
C LYS A 181 -11.32 0.76 0.83
N VAL A 182 -11.37 -0.04 1.90
CA VAL A 182 -12.62 -0.53 2.48
C VAL A 182 -13.46 0.64 3.00
N ALA A 183 -12.86 1.55 3.77
CA ALA A 183 -13.57 2.70 4.30
C ALA A 183 -14.04 3.69 3.22
N ALA A 184 -13.28 3.84 2.13
CA ALA A 184 -13.68 4.68 0.99
C ALA A 184 -14.90 4.12 0.21
N SER A 185 -15.18 2.81 0.30
CA SER A 185 -16.40 2.23 -0.28
C SER A 185 -17.63 2.31 0.63
N ILE A 186 -17.45 2.73 1.88
CA ILE A 186 -18.55 2.89 2.84
C ILE A 186 -19.10 4.31 2.69
N GLY A 187 -20.42 4.47 2.73
CA GLY A 187 -21.08 5.77 2.69
C GLY A 187 -21.04 6.51 4.04
N LYS A 188 -21.29 7.83 3.99
CA LYS A 188 -21.41 8.64 5.21
C LYS A 188 -22.61 8.18 6.04
N GLY A 189 -22.39 7.99 7.34
CA GLY A 189 -23.41 7.54 8.29
C GLY A 189 -23.80 6.05 8.16
N TRP A 190 -23.17 5.28 7.27
CA TRP A 190 -23.49 3.86 7.12
C TRP A 190 -23.10 3.04 8.34
N PHE A 191 -23.85 1.98 8.58
CA PHE A 191 -23.60 1.01 9.64
C PHE A 191 -22.63 -0.07 9.15
N MET A 192 -21.75 -0.51 10.04
CA MET A 192 -20.76 -1.56 9.79
C MET A 192 -20.92 -2.65 10.84
N ALA A 193 -20.77 -3.90 10.42
CA ALA A 193 -20.69 -5.04 11.33
C ALA A 193 -19.44 -5.87 11.02
N LYS A 194 -18.92 -6.54 12.05
CA LYS A 194 -17.69 -7.34 11.95
C LYS A 194 -17.91 -8.77 12.43
N LEU A 195 -17.34 -9.71 11.70
CA LEU A 195 -17.31 -11.13 12.05
C LEU A 195 -15.87 -11.65 12.05
N ASP A 196 -15.45 -12.27 13.15
CA ASP A 196 -14.16 -12.96 13.31
C ASP A 196 -14.40 -14.47 13.34
N LEU A 197 -13.67 -15.22 12.51
CA LEU A 197 -13.77 -16.68 12.49
C LEU A 197 -12.96 -17.32 13.62
N SER A 198 -13.56 -18.28 14.33
CA SER A 198 -12.86 -19.02 15.37
C SER A 198 -11.94 -20.09 14.76
N GLN A 199 -10.65 -20.07 15.10
CA GLN A 199 -9.68 -21.08 14.68
C GLN A 199 -9.62 -21.31 13.16
N ALA A 200 -9.84 -20.23 12.38
CA ALA A 200 -9.86 -20.14 10.92
C ALA A 200 -9.04 -21.22 10.16
N TYR A 201 -7.70 -21.18 10.24
CA TYR A 201 -6.85 -22.16 9.54
C TYR A 201 -7.08 -23.59 10.01
N ARG A 202 -7.30 -23.79 11.31
CA ARG A 202 -7.50 -25.11 11.92
C ARG A 202 -8.84 -25.76 11.52
N SER A 203 -9.79 -24.99 10.99
CA SER A 203 -11.03 -25.51 10.42
C SER A 203 -10.82 -26.18 9.05
N VAL A 204 -9.70 -25.93 8.37
CA VAL A 204 -9.47 -26.40 7.00
C VAL A 204 -8.56 -27.62 6.99
N ALA A 205 -9.03 -28.70 6.37
CA ALA A 205 -8.30 -29.97 6.26
C ALA A 205 -7.17 -29.90 5.22
N ILE A 206 -6.08 -30.62 5.51
CA ILE A 206 -5.01 -30.94 4.56
C ILE A 206 -5.36 -32.26 3.88
N HIS A 207 -4.97 -32.39 2.61
CA HIS A 207 -5.12 -33.65 1.89
C HIS A 207 -4.24 -34.74 2.53
N PRO A 208 -4.74 -35.97 2.78
CA PRO A 208 -4.01 -37.03 3.48
C PRO A 208 -2.60 -37.31 2.95
N ASP A 209 -2.41 -37.33 1.64
CA ASP A 209 -1.11 -37.50 0.98
C ASP A 209 -0.03 -36.48 1.43
N ASP A 210 -0.42 -35.31 1.91
CA ASP A 210 0.51 -34.26 2.36
C ASP A 210 0.79 -34.35 3.87
N TYR A 211 0.17 -35.27 4.61
CA TYR A 211 0.41 -35.43 6.05
C TYR A 211 1.88 -35.73 6.37
N GLN A 212 2.57 -36.45 5.47
CA GLN A 212 4.00 -36.75 5.60
C GLN A 212 4.90 -35.50 5.53
N ALA A 213 4.40 -34.38 4.99
CA ALA A 213 5.09 -33.10 4.98
C ALA A 213 4.88 -32.30 6.29
N THR A 214 3.96 -32.71 7.16
CA THR A 214 3.54 -31.94 8.34
C THR A 214 4.00 -32.53 9.67
N GLY A 215 5.08 -33.31 9.65
CA GLY A 215 5.54 -34.02 10.83
C GLY A 215 5.95 -33.07 11.96
N ILE A 216 5.58 -33.47 13.17
CA ILE A 216 5.93 -32.80 14.42
C ILE A 216 6.57 -33.86 15.32
N GLY A 217 7.74 -33.55 15.88
CA GLY A 217 8.37 -34.34 16.93
C GLY A 217 8.14 -33.67 18.29
N TRP A 218 7.44 -34.35 19.21
CA TRP A 218 7.25 -33.85 20.56
C TRP A 218 7.62 -34.89 21.62
N ARG A 219 8.28 -34.44 22.68
CA ARG A 219 8.61 -35.29 23.84
C ARG A 219 7.64 -34.96 24.96
N PHE A 220 6.70 -35.86 25.23
CA PHE A 220 5.81 -35.73 26.38
C PHE A 220 6.57 -35.92 27.68
N LYS A 221 6.15 -35.21 28.73
CA LYS A 221 6.69 -35.40 30.08
C LYS A 221 6.58 -36.87 30.49
N GLY A 222 7.70 -37.47 30.88
CA GLY A 222 7.79 -38.88 31.27
C GLY A 222 8.24 -39.82 30.15
N ASN A 223 8.22 -39.38 28.88
CA ASN A 223 8.68 -40.20 27.77
C ASN A 223 10.17 -39.98 27.49
N ARG A 224 10.90 -41.08 27.26
CA ARG A 224 12.31 -41.06 26.84
C ARG A 224 12.48 -40.78 25.35
N ASP A 225 11.49 -41.15 24.54
CA ASP A 225 11.53 -41.02 23.08
C ASP A 225 10.59 -39.93 22.58
N LEU A 226 10.83 -39.48 21.35
CA LEU A 226 9.94 -38.56 20.65
C LEU A 226 8.67 -39.29 20.22
N THR A 227 7.53 -38.67 20.46
CA THR A 227 6.27 -39.04 19.85
C THR A 227 6.14 -38.28 18.53
N TRP A 228 5.87 -39.03 17.46
CA TRP A 228 5.67 -38.48 16.13
C TRP A 228 4.20 -38.16 15.89
N LEU A 229 3.95 -36.96 15.38
CA LEU A 229 2.63 -36.43 15.09
C LEU A 229 2.58 -35.93 13.64
N VAL A 230 1.41 -35.95 13.01
CA VAL A 230 1.14 -35.24 11.76
C VAL A 230 0.01 -34.24 11.95
N ASP A 231 0.08 -33.10 11.27
CA ASP A 231 -0.95 -32.07 11.30
C ASP A 231 -1.94 -32.28 10.15
N THR A 232 -3.20 -32.50 10.50
CA THR A 232 -4.26 -32.75 9.51
C THR A 232 -4.96 -31.47 9.06
N ARG A 233 -4.63 -30.32 9.68
CA ARG A 233 -5.24 -29.02 9.40
C ARG A 233 -4.18 -28.02 9.00
N LEU A 234 -4.58 -26.96 8.30
CA LEU A 234 -3.62 -25.95 7.84
C LEU A 234 -2.77 -25.40 9.01
N PRO A 235 -1.43 -25.59 8.99
CA PRO A 235 -0.56 -25.07 10.03
C PRO A 235 -0.31 -23.58 9.83
N PHE A 236 -0.07 -22.89 10.94
CA PHE A 236 0.57 -21.58 10.92
C PHE A 236 2.04 -21.73 10.54
N GLY A 237 2.48 -21.01 9.51
CA GLY A 237 3.86 -21.03 9.00
C GLY A 237 3.97 -21.53 7.56
N SER A 238 2.97 -22.27 7.08
CA SER A 238 2.90 -22.69 5.67
C SER A 238 2.44 -21.54 4.76
N CYS A 239 3.16 -21.32 3.67
CA CYS A 239 2.79 -20.34 2.63
C CYS A 239 1.52 -20.76 1.88
N ALA A 240 1.31 -22.08 1.70
CA ALA A 240 0.12 -22.65 1.09
C ALA A 240 -1.13 -22.37 1.94
N SER A 241 -1.04 -22.48 3.27
CA SER A 241 -2.15 -22.20 4.19
C SER A 241 -2.77 -20.82 3.94
N VAL A 242 -1.93 -19.79 3.78
CA VAL A 242 -2.38 -18.41 3.53
C VAL A 242 -3.08 -18.29 2.17
N GLU A 243 -2.53 -18.91 1.13
CA GLU A 243 -3.12 -18.89 -0.21
C GLU A 243 -4.47 -19.60 -0.24
N ILE A 244 -4.55 -20.81 0.32
CA ILE A 244 -5.76 -21.62 0.41
C ILE A 244 -6.85 -20.85 1.15
N PHE A 245 -6.53 -20.33 2.33
CA PHE A 245 -7.51 -19.64 3.16
C PHE A 245 -7.98 -18.34 2.52
N TYR A 246 -7.07 -17.57 1.89
CA TYR A 246 -7.44 -16.40 1.10
C TYR A 246 -8.43 -16.78 -0.01
N ARG A 247 -8.20 -17.86 -0.75
CA ARG A 247 -9.13 -18.30 -1.81
C ARG A 247 -10.50 -18.67 -1.27
N LEU A 248 -10.56 -19.34 -0.12
CA LEU A 248 -11.80 -19.70 0.57
C LEU A 248 -12.59 -18.46 0.99
N THR A 249 -11.95 -17.52 1.68
CA THR A 249 -12.63 -16.32 2.20
C THR A 249 -13.06 -15.37 1.08
N GLN A 250 -12.30 -15.29 -0.01
CA GLN A 250 -12.72 -14.61 -1.24
C GLN A 250 -13.89 -15.33 -1.95
N ALA A 251 -14.03 -16.65 -1.80
CA ALA A 251 -15.23 -17.36 -2.28
C ALA A 251 -16.45 -16.98 -1.45
N VAL A 252 -16.33 -16.92 -0.11
CA VAL A 252 -17.39 -16.44 0.78
C VAL A 252 -17.81 -15.02 0.42
N LYS A 253 -16.85 -14.09 0.23
CA LYS A 253 -17.11 -12.72 -0.24
C LYS A 253 -17.98 -12.71 -1.50
N ARG A 254 -17.63 -13.52 -2.50
CA ARG A 254 -18.38 -13.61 -3.77
C ARG A 254 -19.78 -14.21 -3.60
N MET A 255 -19.95 -15.17 -2.71
CA MET A 255 -21.27 -15.74 -2.40
C MET A 255 -22.17 -14.70 -1.74
N MET A 256 -21.65 -13.91 -0.81
CA MET A 256 -22.39 -12.82 -0.17
C MET A 256 -22.82 -11.73 -1.17
N VAL A 257 -21.92 -11.34 -2.07
CA VAL A 257 -22.26 -10.38 -3.15
C VAL A 257 -23.41 -10.90 -4.02
N ARG A 258 -23.44 -12.20 -4.34
CA ARG A 258 -24.56 -12.81 -5.08
C ARG A 258 -25.86 -12.86 -4.31
N ARG A 259 -25.79 -12.89 -2.97
CA ARG A 259 -26.95 -12.83 -2.06
C ARG A 259 -27.42 -11.39 -1.79
N GLY A 260 -26.91 -10.41 -2.55
CA GLY A 260 -27.33 -9.00 -2.44
C GLY A 260 -26.48 -8.14 -1.50
N VAL A 261 -25.50 -8.72 -0.79
CA VAL A 261 -24.62 -7.97 0.11
C VAL A 261 -23.41 -7.46 -0.66
N ALA A 262 -23.56 -6.31 -1.31
CA ALA A 262 -22.51 -5.73 -2.16
C ALA A 262 -21.29 -5.24 -1.35
N ASN A 263 -21.51 -4.63 -0.19
CA ASN A 263 -20.47 -3.99 0.60
C ASN A 263 -19.93 -4.96 1.66
N ILE A 264 -19.09 -5.88 1.20
CA ILE A 264 -18.38 -6.84 2.03
C ILE A 264 -16.87 -6.78 1.77
N SER A 265 -16.11 -6.67 2.85
CA SER A 265 -14.65 -6.77 2.88
C SER A 265 -14.24 -8.00 3.66
N VAL A 266 -13.14 -8.63 3.25
CA VAL A 266 -12.53 -9.70 4.02
C VAL A 266 -11.02 -9.61 3.98
N TYR A 267 -10.42 -9.72 5.16
CA TYR A 267 -8.98 -9.85 5.34
C TYR A 267 -8.74 -11.16 6.09
N LEU A 268 -8.45 -12.22 5.34
CA LEU A 268 -8.35 -13.57 5.89
C LEU A 268 -9.58 -13.92 6.75
N ASP A 269 -9.45 -13.94 8.07
CA ASP A 269 -10.46 -14.28 9.08
C ASP A 269 -11.36 -13.10 9.51
N ASP A 270 -10.97 -11.86 9.21
CA ASP A 270 -11.69 -10.63 9.57
C ASP A 270 -12.65 -10.19 8.44
N PHE A 271 -13.93 -10.50 8.59
CA PHE A 271 -14.99 -10.03 7.71
C PHE A 271 -15.61 -8.73 8.20
N LEU A 272 -15.94 -7.84 7.27
CA LEU A 272 -16.69 -6.62 7.50
C LEU A 272 -17.80 -6.51 6.47
N VAL A 273 -19.02 -6.25 6.92
CA VAL A 273 -20.15 -5.86 6.07
C VAL A 273 -20.58 -4.45 6.41
N ALA A 274 -21.10 -3.72 5.43
CA ALA A 274 -21.63 -2.38 5.64
C ALA A 274 -22.93 -2.17 4.86
N ALA A 275 -23.83 -1.37 5.41
CA ALA A 275 -25.07 -0.99 4.74
C ALA A 275 -25.52 0.41 5.20
N GLU A 276 -26.47 1.00 4.47
CA GLU A 276 -26.98 2.33 4.77
C GLU A 276 -27.82 2.35 6.05
N SER A 277 -28.67 1.35 6.24
CA SER A 277 -29.46 1.20 7.45
C SER A 277 -28.90 0.15 8.42
N GLU A 278 -29.17 0.33 9.71
CA GLU A 278 -28.80 -0.62 10.76
C GLU A 278 -29.40 -2.00 10.52
N LYS A 279 -30.66 -2.05 10.09
CA LYS A 279 -31.40 -3.28 9.80
C LYS A 279 -30.76 -4.05 8.64
N GLU A 280 -30.47 -3.40 7.52
CA GLU A 280 -29.82 -4.06 6.38
C GLU A 280 -28.42 -4.58 6.76
N CYS A 281 -27.69 -3.84 7.58
CA CYS A 281 -26.38 -4.27 8.07
C CYS A 281 -26.51 -5.51 8.98
N MET A 282 -27.52 -5.53 9.85
CA MET A 282 -27.84 -6.68 10.69
C MET A 282 -28.23 -7.90 9.85
N ASP A 283 -29.07 -7.72 8.83
CA ASP A 283 -29.50 -8.79 7.94
C ASP A 283 -28.31 -9.34 7.14
N ALA A 284 -27.42 -8.46 6.66
CA ALA A 284 -26.17 -8.87 6.02
C ALA A 284 -25.23 -9.64 6.96
N LEU A 285 -25.11 -9.24 8.22
CA LEU A 285 -24.34 -9.95 9.24
C LEU A 285 -24.92 -11.34 9.51
N LYS A 286 -26.24 -11.45 9.69
CA LYS A 286 -26.93 -12.72 9.92
C LYS A 286 -26.74 -13.67 8.75
N GLU A 287 -26.86 -13.17 7.51
CA GLU A 287 -26.66 -13.96 6.31
C GLU A 287 -25.20 -14.43 6.19
N LEU A 288 -24.24 -13.58 6.55
CA LEU A 288 -22.83 -13.97 6.60
C LEU A 288 -22.59 -15.06 7.65
N ILE A 289 -23.12 -14.91 8.86
CA ILE A 289 -23.02 -15.90 9.94
C ILE A 289 -23.62 -17.23 9.50
N LYS A 290 -24.80 -17.20 8.89
CA LYS A 290 -25.47 -18.39 8.34
C LYS A 290 -24.59 -19.07 7.30
N LEU A 291 -24.05 -18.30 6.34
CA LEU A 291 -23.21 -18.83 5.28
C LEU A 291 -21.92 -19.47 5.83
N VAL A 292 -21.18 -18.78 6.70
CA VAL A 292 -19.91 -19.33 7.21
C VAL A 292 -20.13 -20.58 8.06
N ARG A 293 -21.23 -20.64 8.82
CA ARG A 293 -21.61 -21.84 9.60
C ARG A 293 -22.00 -22.99 8.68
N GLN A 294 -22.76 -22.75 7.62
CA GLN A 294 -23.09 -23.76 6.60
C GLN A 294 -21.82 -24.31 5.92
N LEU A 295 -20.78 -23.50 5.78
CA LEU A 295 -19.48 -23.91 5.24
C LEU A 295 -18.58 -24.61 6.28
N GLY A 296 -19.05 -24.81 7.51
CA GLY A 296 -18.32 -25.51 8.57
C GLY A 296 -17.33 -24.63 9.35
N PHE A 297 -17.34 -23.31 9.17
CA PHE A 297 -16.53 -22.40 9.98
C PHE A 297 -17.20 -22.09 11.31
N GLY A 298 -16.39 -22.07 12.38
CA GLY A 298 -16.82 -21.58 13.68
C GLY A 298 -16.78 -20.05 13.75
N VAL A 299 -17.69 -19.48 14.53
CA VAL A 299 -17.79 -18.04 14.77
C VAL A 299 -17.22 -17.71 16.15
N ASN A 300 -16.40 -16.66 16.24
CA ASN A 300 -15.92 -16.15 17.50
C ASN A 300 -16.91 -15.10 18.06
N TRP A 301 -17.96 -15.57 18.74
CA TRP A 301 -19.07 -14.75 19.20
C TRP A 301 -18.65 -13.53 20.04
N ASN A 302 -17.63 -13.68 20.90
CA ASN A 302 -17.12 -12.60 21.75
C ASN A 302 -16.48 -11.45 20.96
N LYS A 303 -16.17 -11.66 19.68
CA LYS A 303 -15.58 -10.65 18.79
C LYS A 303 -16.52 -10.23 17.66
N VAL A 304 -17.72 -10.78 17.62
CA VAL A 304 -18.74 -10.29 16.69
C VAL A 304 -19.11 -8.87 17.13
N VAL A 305 -19.11 -7.96 16.17
CA VAL A 305 -19.57 -6.60 16.39
C VAL A 305 -20.82 -6.41 15.56
N GLU A 306 -21.93 -6.19 16.26
CA GLU A 306 -23.20 -5.83 15.65
C GLU A 306 -23.13 -4.47 14.94
N PRO A 307 -24.12 -4.14 14.09
CA PRO A 307 -24.12 -2.89 13.34
C PRO A 307 -23.84 -1.66 14.20
N THR A 308 -22.78 -0.94 13.82
CA THR A 308 -22.38 0.31 14.44
C THR A 308 -21.74 1.23 13.41
N GLN A 309 -21.86 2.53 13.62
CA GLN A 309 -21.21 3.54 12.77
C GLN A 309 -19.75 3.79 13.17
N CYS A 310 -19.29 3.15 14.25
CA CYS A 310 -17.96 3.34 14.81
C CYS A 310 -17.31 1.99 15.13
N LEU A 311 -16.48 1.48 14.23
CA LEU A 311 -15.97 0.10 14.28
C LEU A 311 -14.45 0.03 14.12
N VAL A 312 -13.79 -0.87 14.86
CA VAL A 312 -12.35 -1.15 14.70
C VAL A 312 -12.15 -2.32 13.74
N TYR A 313 -11.56 -2.03 12.57
CA TYR A 313 -11.25 -3.02 11.53
C TYR A 313 -9.75 -3.00 11.20
N LEU A 314 -9.11 -4.18 11.22
CA LEU A 314 -7.65 -4.34 11.05
C LEU A 314 -6.83 -3.41 11.96
N GLY A 315 -7.37 -3.16 13.15
CA GLY A 315 -6.79 -2.32 14.18
C GLY A 315 -6.98 -0.82 14.00
N VAL A 316 -7.63 -0.35 12.93
CA VAL A 316 -7.93 1.07 12.68
C VAL A 316 -9.40 1.31 13.00
N LYS A 317 -9.70 2.41 13.70
CA LYS A 317 -11.06 2.83 14.01
C LYS A 317 -11.64 3.58 12.82
N ILE A 318 -12.77 3.12 12.32
CA ILE A 318 -13.57 3.74 11.26
C ILE A 318 -14.78 4.40 11.92
N ASP A 319 -14.95 5.69 11.74
CA ASP A 319 -16.11 6.46 12.21
C ASP A 319 -16.84 7.05 11.00
N THR A 320 -18.00 6.49 10.66
CA THR A 320 -18.75 6.87 9.45
C THR A 320 -19.61 8.11 9.66
N VAL A 321 -19.86 8.54 10.89
CA VAL A 321 -20.59 9.79 11.19
C VAL A 321 -19.65 10.97 11.03
N ARG A 322 -18.51 10.93 11.71
CA ARG A 322 -17.45 11.95 11.61
C ARG A 322 -16.70 11.87 10.28
N GLY A 323 -16.75 10.72 9.61
CA GLY A 323 -16.04 10.45 8.36
C GLY A 323 -14.53 10.46 8.56
N VAL A 324 -14.05 9.76 9.59
CA VAL A 324 -12.63 9.72 9.93
C VAL A 324 -12.12 8.29 10.16
N LEU A 325 -10.86 8.08 9.83
CA LEU A 325 -10.05 6.96 10.31
C LEU A 325 -9.16 7.47 11.43
N SER A 326 -9.13 6.76 12.55
CA SER A 326 -8.31 7.07 13.71
C SER A 326 -7.60 5.82 14.24
N VAL A 327 -6.50 6.03 14.97
CA VAL A 327 -5.87 4.94 15.72
C VAL A 327 -6.66 4.78 17.04
N PRO A 328 -7.03 3.54 17.44
CA PRO A 328 -7.71 3.33 18.72
C PRO A 328 -6.93 3.92 19.91
N ALA A 329 -7.64 4.53 20.87
CA ALA A 329 -7.05 5.29 21.96
C ALA A 329 -6.04 4.48 22.80
N GLU A 330 -6.35 3.21 23.08
CA GLU A 330 -5.46 2.31 23.81
C GLU A 330 -4.12 2.10 23.08
N LYS A 331 -4.17 1.85 21.76
CA LYS A 331 -2.96 1.71 20.93
C LYS A 331 -2.17 3.01 20.83
N CYS A 332 -2.85 4.16 20.81
CA CYS A 332 -2.19 5.46 20.87
C CYS A 332 -1.40 5.60 22.17
N GLU A 333 -1.97 5.23 23.31
CA GLU A 333 -1.31 5.39 24.60
C GLU A 333 -0.16 4.40 24.81
N GLU A 334 -0.32 3.14 24.37
CA GLU A 334 0.78 2.16 24.34
C GLU A 334 1.96 2.66 23.50
N MET A 335 1.67 3.23 22.33
CA MET A 335 2.68 3.81 21.44
C MET A 335 3.37 5.01 22.08
N ARG A 336 2.61 5.92 22.68
CA ARG A 336 3.15 7.11 23.35
C ARG A 336 4.06 6.75 24.51
N THR A 337 3.66 5.75 25.31
CA THR A 337 4.49 5.19 26.39
C THR A 337 5.77 4.59 25.83
N THR A 338 5.69 3.80 24.76
CA THR A 338 6.87 3.22 24.09
C THR A 338 7.83 4.31 23.58
N LEU A 339 7.30 5.35 22.93
CA LEU A 339 8.08 6.48 22.41
C LEU A 339 8.78 7.26 23.51
N LEU A 340 8.09 7.54 24.62
CA LEU A 340 8.67 8.20 25.79
C LEU A 340 9.80 7.37 26.38
N ASN A 341 9.56 6.08 26.63
CA ASN A 341 10.55 5.16 27.17
C ASN A 341 11.78 5.06 26.26
N PHE A 342 11.59 5.06 24.94
CA PHE A 342 12.71 4.99 23.99
C PHE A 342 13.48 6.31 23.93
N SER A 343 12.81 7.45 24.09
CA SER A 343 13.45 8.77 24.11
C SER A 343 14.36 8.98 25.32
N GLN A 344 14.09 8.30 26.43
CA GLN A 344 14.89 8.37 27.66
C GLN A 344 16.09 7.40 27.67
N ARG A 345 16.15 6.46 26.71
CA ARG A 345 17.24 5.48 26.65
C ARG A 345 18.49 6.07 26.02
N ARG A 346 19.66 5.65 26.50
CA ARG A 346 20.95 6.02 25.89
C ARG A 346 21.20 5.34 24.54
N ARG A 347 20.75 4.08 24.38
CA ARG A 347 20.95 3.28 23.17
C ARG A 347 19.72 2.41 22.87
N LEU A 348 19.44 2.18 21.59
CA LEU A 348 18.38 1.28 21.10
C LEU A 348 18.99 0.18 20.23
N SER A 349 18.53 -1.06 20.38
CA SER A 349 18.94 -2.16 19.50
C SER A 349 18.23 -2.13 18.15
N LYS A 350 18.80 -2.77 17.13
CA LYS A 350 18.16 -2.95 15.83
C LYS A 350 16.77 -3.61 15.98
N ARG A 351 16.64 -4.65 16.83
CA ARG A 351 15.34 -5.27 17.15
C ARG A 351 14.32 -4.28 17.70
N GLN A 352 14.73 -3.41 18.63
CA GLN A 352 13.86 -2.39 19.21
C GLN A 352 13.43 -1.36 18.17
N LEU A 353 14.37 -0.87 17.36
CA LEU A 353 14.08 0.07 16.27
C LEU A 353 13.20 -0.55 15.19
N SER A 354 13.44 -1.81 14.81
CA SER A 354 12.60 -2.53 13.84
C SER A 354 11.15 -2.64 14.34
N SER A 355 10.96 -3.00 15.61
CA SER A 355 9.64 -3.08 16.23
C SER A 355 8.95 -1.71 16.22
N LEU A 356 9.66 -0.65 16.65
CA LEU A 356 9.10 0.71 16.64
C LEU A 356 8.76 1.19 15.22
N CYS A 357 9.66 1.03 14.25
CA CYS A 357 9.41 1.45 12.86
C CYS A 357 8.23 0.70 12.25
N GLY A 358 8.08 -0.61 12.55
CA GLY A 358 6.93 -1.39 12.12
C GLY A 358 5.62 -0.87 12.70
N LYS A 359 5.60 -0.62 14.02
CA LYS A 359 4.47 -0.02 14.74
C LYS A 359 4.09 1.35 14.16
N LEU A 360 5.05 2.25 13.94
CA LEU A 360 4.80 3.58 13.38
C LEU A 360 4.40 3.53 11.89
N SER A 361 4.97 2.63 11.09
CA SER A 361 4.57 2.43 9.69
C SER A 361 3.08 2.09 9.57
N TRP A 362 2.56 1.30 10.49
CA TRP A 362 1.12 1.03 10.58
C TRP A 362 0.32 2.30 10.94
N VAL A 363 0.79 3.11 11.89
CA VAL A 363 0.17 4.40 12.27
C VAL A 363 0.15 5.41 11.12
N VAL A 364 1.17 5.44 10.24
CA VAL A 364 1.22 6.33 9.06
C VAL A 364 0.05 6.12 8.11
N GLN A 365 -0.62 4.96 8.16
CA GLN A 365 -1.85 4.77 7.41
C GLN A 365 -2.94 5.77 7.85
N VAL A 366 -2.93 6.20 9.10
CA VAL A 366 -3.94 7.10 9.66
C VAL A 366 -3.38 8.51 9.86
N VAL A 367 -2.14 8.64 10.33
CA VAL A 367 -1.53 9.94 10.59
C VAL A 367 -0.95 10.52 9.31
N HIS A 368 -1.68 11.47 8.72
CA HIS A 368 -1.22 12.22 7.54
C HIS A 368 0.12 12.91 7.83
N ALA A 369 0.99 13.02 6.82
CA ALA A 369 2.37 13.48 6.97
C ALA A 369 3.30 12.63 7.85
N GLY A 370 2.85 11.53 8.47
CA GLY A 370 3.72 10.71 9.32
C GLY A 370 4.92 10.08 8.57
N SER A 371 4.79 9.83 7.27
CA SER A 371 5.83 9.18 6.46
C SER A 371 7.15 9.97 6.42
N CYS A 372 7.13 11.31 6.43
CA CYS A 372 8.37 12.10 6.46
C CYS A 372 9.09 12.07 7.80
N PHE A 373 8.43 11.68 8.88
CA PHE A 373 9.06 11.55 10.19
C PHE A 373 9.48 10.12 10.50
N LEU A 374 9.05 9.16 9.67
CA LEU A 374 9.45 7.76 9.77
C LEU A 374 10.80 7.51 9.07
N ARG A 375 11.09 8.26 8.00
CA ARG A 375 12.30 8.06 7.19
C ARG A 375 13.60 8.11 8.00
N PRO A 376 13.86 9.11 8.85
CA PRO A 376 15.11 9.15 9.62
C PRO A 376 15.27 7.94 10.55
N LEU A 377 14.17 7.39 11.08
CA LEU A 377 14.20 6.18 11.90
C LEU A 377 14.58 4.94 11.07
N PHE A 378 14.10 4.85 9.82
CA PHE A 378 14.54 3.80 8.89
C PHE A 378 16.00 3.93 8.50
N ASP A 379 16.52 5.15 8.32
CA ASP A 379 17.93 5.37 8.01
C ASP A 379 18.82 4.91 9.18
N LEU A 380 18.44 5.22 10.43
CA LEU A 380 19.09 4.68 11.63
C LEU A 380 19.01 3.16 11.71
N LEU A 381 17.87 2.58 11.33
CA LEU A 381 17.68 1.13 11.33
C LEU A 381 18.57 0.42 10.31
N ASN A 382 18.66 0.98 9.10
CA ASN A 382 19.43 0.42 7.98
C ASN A 382 20.94 0.51 8.20
N ALA A 383 21.40 1.46 9.02
CA ALA A 383 22.80 1.57 9.43
C ALA A 383 23.26 0.42 10.37
N LEU A 384 22.32 -0.36 10.92
CA LEU A 384 22.63 -1.50 11.79
C LEU A 384 22.55 -2.81 11.01
N GLU A 385 23.57 -3.67 11.10
CA GLU A 385 23.56 -4.97 10.43
C GLU A 385 22.82 -6.06 11.20
N LYS A 386 23.28 -6.39 12.42
CA LYS A 386 22.76 -7.53 13.20
C LYS A 386 21.64 -7.11 14.17
N PRO A 387 20.72 -8.01 14.56
CA PRO A 387 19.58 -7.69 15.42
C PRO A 387 19.94 -7.11 16.81
N HIS A 388 21.11 -7.50 17.35
CA HIS A 388 21.60 -7.06 18.66
C HIS A 388 22.45 -5.79 18.60
N HIS A 389 22.85 -5.32 17.41
CA HIS A 389 23.60 -4.06 17.26
C HIS A 389 22.77 -2.90 17.83
N LYS A 390 23.45 -1.93 18.45
CA LYS A 390 22.81 -0.80 19.13
C LYS A 390 23.28 0.54 18.57
N VAL A 391 22.36 1.46 18.35
CA VAL A 391 22.65 2.86 18.00
C VAL A 391 22.43 3.77 19.21
N ARG A 392 23.20 4.86 19.31
CA ARG A 392 22.99 5.90 20.32
C ARG A 392 21.74 6.71 19.98
N VAL A 393 20.94 7.01 20.98
CA VAL A 393 19.81 7.93 20.81
C VAL A 393 20.37 9.35 20.81
N SER A 394 20.47 9.97 19.63
CA SER A 394 20.93 11.36 19.47
C SER A 394 19.84 12.36 19.84
N ALA A 395 20.20 13.63 20.03
CA ALA A 395 19.22 14.71 20.23
C ALA A 395 18.18 14.78 19.10
N ASP A 396 18.61 14.57 17.85
CA ASP A 396 17.69 14.48 16.70
C ASP A 396 16.73 13.29 16.79
N THR A 397 17.23 12.14 17.24
CA THR A 397 16.39 10.95 17.45
C THR A 397 15.34 11.23 18.52
N VAL A 398 15.75 11.83 19.65
CA VAL A 398 14.82 12.26 20.71
C VAL A 398 13.76 13.21 20.16
N ARG A 399 14.16 14.22 19.37
CA ARG A 399 13.24 15.17 18.75
C ARG A 399 12.20 14.47 17.87
N ILE A 400 12.62 13.49 17.06
CA ILE A 400 11.70 12.69 16.21
C ILE A 400 10.75 11.85 17.07
N LEU A 401 11.26 11.18 18.11
CA LEU A 401 10.42 10.35 19.00
C LEU A 401 9.39 11.19 19.75
N LEU A 402 9.78 12.36 20.26
CA LEU A 402 8.89 13.29 20.94
C LEU A 402 7.91 13.95 19.97
N TRP A 403 8.34 14.24 18.74
CA TRP A 403 7.43 14.68 17.67
C TRP A 403 6.34 13.63 17.43
N TRP A 404 6.69 12.35 17.27
CA TRP A 404 5.71 11.27 17.09
C TRP A 404 4.74 11.17 18.27
N ARG A 405 5.25 11.30 19.49
CA ARG A 405 4.43 11.29 20.71
C ARG A 405 3.41 12.43 20.70
N GLY A 406 3.81 13.63 20.29
CA GLY A 406 2.93 14.79 20.14
C GLY A 406 1.96 14.66 18.96
N ALA A 407 2.42 14.13 17.84
CA ALA A 407 1.65 13.95 16.62
C ALA A 407 0.43 13.03 16.84
N LEU A 408 0.61 11.96 17.62
CA LEU A 408 -0.47 11.04 18.01
C LEU A 408 -1.62 11.69 18.80
N LEU A 409 -1.43 12.90 19.35
CA LEU A 409 -2.50 13.66 20.01
C LEU A 409 -3.00 14.85 19.19
N LYS A 410 -2.07 15.54 18.55
CA LYS A 410 -2.32 16.89 17.99
C LYS A 410 -2.66 16.88 16.52
N LEU A 411 -2.25 15.83 15.78
CA LEU A 411 -2.57 15.76 14.36
C LEU A 411 -4.01 15.28 14.18
N PRO A 412 -4.75 15.86 13.22
CA PRO A 412 -6.09 15.44 12.93
C PRO A 412 -6.12 14.00 12.40
N ASP A 413 -7.22 13.31 12.70
CA ASP A 413 -7.55 12.01 12.13
C ASP A 413 -7.61 12.09 10.59
N PHE A 414 -7.43 10.94 9.94
CA PHE A 414 -7.54 10.88 8.47
C PHE A 414 -9.00 11.03 8.06
N GLN A 415 -9.31 12.06 7.29
CA GLN A 415 -10.69 12.34 6.87
C GLN A 415 -11.01 11.55 5.58
N LEU A 416 -12.13 10.80 5.59
CA LEU A 416 -12.53 9.84 4.54
C LEU A 416 -13.13 10.53 3.32
N TRP A 417 -14.13 11.38 3.54
CA TRP A 417 -14.87 12.09 2.49
C TRP A 417 -14.60 13.59 2.63
N ARG A 418 -13.45 14.03 2.11
CA ARG A 418 -13.13 15.47 2.09
C ARG A 418 -13.96 16.09 0.96
N SER A 419 -14.90 16.94 1.33
CA SER A 419 -15.51 17.87 0.38
C SER A 419 -14.57 19.05 0.22
N CYS A 420 -13.55 18.92 -0.63
CA CYS A 420 -12.74 20.06 -0.99
C CYS A 420 -13.60 21.00 -1.84
N THR A 421 -13.83 22.21 -1.33
CA THR A 421 -14.68 23.22 -1.99
C THR A 421 -14.01 23.81 -3.22
N ASN A 422 -12.67 23.86 -3.22
CA ASN A 422 -11.85 24.42 -4.30
C ASN A 422 -10.74 23.45 -4.72
N GLY A 423 -10.55 23.31 -6.03
CA GLY A 423 -9.45 22.57 -6.63
C GLY A 423 -8.37 23.52 -7.14
N TRP A 424 -7.16 23.38 -6.61
CA TRP A 424 -5.98 24.10 -7.07
C TRP A 424 -5.07 23.19 -7.86
N ILE A 425 -4.44 23.78 -8.87
CA ILE A 425 -3.44 23.12 -9.70
C ILE A 425 -2.12 23.88 -9.53
N ILE A 426 -1.06 23.14 -9.22
CA ILE A 426 0.30 23.66 -9.14
C ILE A 426 1.09 23.00 -10.26
N GLU A 427 1.47 23.77 -11.28
CA GLU A 427 2.41 23.31 -12.31
C GLU A 427 3.82 23.69 -11.90
N THR A 428 4.76 22.75 -12.01
CA THR A 428 6.15 22.98 -11.60
C THR A 428 7.12 22.58 -12.69
N ASP A 429 8.24 23.29 -12.78
CA ASP A 429 9.39 22.94 -13.60
C ASP A 429 10.67 23.37 -12.90
N ALA A 430 11.76 22.64 -13.13
CA ALA A 430 13.07 22.99 -12.61
C ALA A 430 14.13 22.91 -13.72
N SER A 431 15.04 23.87 -13.71
CA SER A 431 16.18 23.94 -14.61
C SER A 431 17.49 23.94 -13.82
N SER A 432 18.61 23.91 -14.55
CA SER A 432 19.95 24.02 -13.94
C SER A 432 20.14 25.31 -13.16
N ALA A 433 19.49 26.41 -13.57
CA ALA A 433 19.70 27.76 -13.03
C ALA A 433 18.53 28.32 -12.21
N GLY A 434 17.33 27.77 -12.32
CA GLY A 434 16.18 28.21 -11.53
C GLY A 434 15.01 27.22 -11.49
N GLY A 435 14.01 27.53 -10.70
CA GLY A 435 12.77 26.76 -10.55
C GLY A 435 11.55 27.64 -10.72
N GLY A 436 10.53 27.10 -11.37
CA GLY A 436 9.29 27.81 -11.69
C GLY A 436 8.08 27.02 -11.21
N ALA A 437 7.13 27.72 -10.57
CA ALA A 437 5.84 27.15 -10.21
C ALA A 437 4.71 28.10 -10.59
N ILE A 438 3.58 27.56 -11.02
CA ILE A 438 2.38 28.30 -11.41
C ILE A 438 1.19 27.79 -10.61
N LEU A 439 0.48 28.69 -9.94
CA LEU A 439 -0.76 28.41 -9.25
C LEU A 439 -1.94 28.68 -10.20
N ARG A 440 -2.82 27.71 -10.34
CA ARG A 440 -4.01 27.79 -11.18
C ARG A 440 -5.25 27.29 -10.45
N ASN A 441 -6.40 27.78 -10.86
CA ASN A 441 -7.72 27.26 -10.49
C ASN A 441 -8.62 27.21 -11.73
N GLY A 442 -9.93 26.98 -11.55
CA GLY A 442 -10.91 26.94 -12.64
C GLY A 442 -11.00 28.23 -13.48
N SER A 443 -10.54 29.38 -12.98
CA SER A 443 -10.57 30.65 -13.72
C SER A 443 -9.29 30.93 -14.52
N GLY A 444 -8.18 30.24 -14.25
CA GLY A 444 -6.92 30.39 -14.98
C GLY A 444 -5.70 30.37 -14.08
N MET A 445 -4.64 31.06 -14.51
CA MET A 445 -3.45 31.33 -13.68
C MET A 445 -3.78 32.41 -12.65
N VAL A 446 -3.40 32.18 -11.39
CA VAL A 446 -3.71 33.04 -10.24
C VAL A 446 -2.44 33.70 -9.70
N ASP A 447 -1.37 32.92 -9.51
CA ASP A 447 -0.07 33.43 -9.07
C ASP A 447 1.04 32.57 -9.67
N TRP A 448 2.28 33.03 -9.56
CA TRP A 448 3.47 32.33 -10.00
C TRP A 448 4.65 32.57 -9.06
N LEU A 449 5.62 31.66 -9.11
CA LEU A 449 6.84 31.68 -8.34
C LEU A 449 8.00 31.34 -9.25
N CYS A 450 8.99 32.23 -9.31
CA CYS A 450 10.30 31.94 -9.86
C CYS A 450 11.33 32.02 -8.74
N VAL A 451 12.27 31.08 -8.72
CA VAL A 451 13.42 31.09 -7.82
C VAL A 451 14.68 30.86 -8.65
N ASN A 452 15.57 31.83 -8.69
CA ASN A 452 16.92 31.67 -9.21
C ASN A 452 17.80 31.01 -8.14
N TRP A 453 18.49 29.92 -8.50
CA TRP A 453 19.28 29.15 -7.54
C TRP A 453 20.48 29.91 -6.99
N ASP A 454 21.04 30.82 -7.78
CA ASP A 454 22.17 31.65 -7.35
C ASP A 454 21.68 32.89 -6.61
N LEU A 455 20.83 33.70 -7.25
CA LEU A 455 20.44 35.02 -6.75
C LEU A 455 19.48 34.93 -5.56
N ASP A 456 18.42 34.12 -5.67
CA ASP A 456 17.34 34.09 -4.67
C ASP A 456 17.62 33.05 -3.58
N ALA A 457 18.26 31.92 -3.92
CA ALA A 457 18.60 30.87 -2.98
C ALA A 457 20.05 30.92 -2.44
N GLY A 458 20.82 31.95 -2.82
CA GLY A 458 22.21 32.13 -2.36
C GLY A 458 23.13 30.99 -2.77
N GLY A 459 22.92 30.41 -3.96
CA GLY A 459 23.69 29.27 -4.47
C GLY A 459 23.37 27.91 -3.85
N LYS A 460 22.53 27.84 -2.80
CA LYS A 460 22.28 26.60 -2.02
C LYS A 460 21.82 25.41 -2.86
N PHE A 461 21.09 25.67 -3.94
CA PHE A 461 20.55 24.64 -4.82
C PHE A 461 21.32 24.47 -6.13
N LYS A 462 22.32 25.33 -6.42
CA LYS A 462 23.00 25.38 -7.71
C LYS A 462 23.63 24.05 -8.10
N ASP A 463 24.39 23.44 -7.20
CA ASP A 463 25.13 22.19 -7.45
C ASP A 463 24.32 20.94 -7.12
N LYS A 464 23.04 21.08 -6.76
CA LYS A 464 22.18 19.94 -6.49
C LYS A 464 21.71 19.29 -7.79
N HIS A 465 21.57 17.97 -7.75
CA HIS A 465 21.06 17.18 -8.87
C HIS A 465 19.67 17.65 -9.32
N ILE A 466 19.35 17.50 -10.60
CA ILE A 466 18.07 17.97 -11.17
C ILE A 466 16.85 17.42 -10.42
N THR A 467 16.88 16.14 -10.02
CA THR A 467 15.82 15.53 -9.21
C THR A 467 15.58 16.21 -7.86
N TYR A 468 16.63 16.75 -7.22
CA TYR A 468 16.46 17.54 -6.00
C TYR A 468 15.71 18.83 -6.33
N LYS A 469 16.12 19.52 -7.40
CA LYS A 469 15.53 20.79 -7.87
C LYS A 469 14.06 20.60 -8.28
N GLU A 470 13.73 19.54 -9.00
CA GLU A 470 12.35 19.18 -9.38
C GLU A 470 11.47 18.89 -8.16
N ALA A 471 12.04 18.31 -7.09
CA ALA A 471 11.30 17.99 -5.88
C ALA A 471 11.13 19.18 -4.93
N ILE A 472 12.11 20.09 -4.84
CA ILE A 472 12.02 21.27 -3.94
C ILE A 472 11.04 22.33 -4.45
N VAL A 473 10.91 22.52 -5.77
CA VAL A 473 10.02 23.54 -6.36
C VAL A 473 8.56 23.39 -5.91
N PRO A 474 7.92 22.21 -5.99
CA PRO A 474 6.59 21.97 -5.43
C PRO A 474 6.46 22.29 -3.95
N LEU A 475 7.49 21.99 -3.15
CA LEU A 475 7.47 22.25 -1.71
C LEU A 475 7.52 23.75 -1.42
N LEU A 476 8.35 24.50 -2.16
CA LEU A 476 8.39 25.96 -2.07
C LEU A 476 7.07 26.59 -2.49
N ALA A 477 6.44 26.07 -3.55
CA ALA A 477 5.12 26.49 -4.00
C ALA A 477 4.05 26.27 -2.90
N MET A 478 4.05 25.10 -2.24
CA MET A 478 3.14 24.82 -1.12
C MET A 478 3.38 25.74 0.08
N VAL A 479 4.63 26.08 0.39
CA VAL A 479 4.96 27.02 1.48
C VAL A 479 4.49 28.42 1.13
N ARG A 480 4.79 28.91 -0.09
CA ARG A 480 4.40 30.25 -0.56
C ARG A 480 2.89 30.42 -0.56
N TRP A 481 2.18 29.47 -1.15
CA TRP A 481 0.73 29.58 -1.37
C TRP A 481 -0.11 28.97 -0.25
N GLY A 482 0.49 28.49 0.84
CA GLY A 482 -0.23 27.80 1.90
C GLY A 482 -1.47 28.53 2.44
N ALA A 483 -1.50 29.87 2.37
CA ALA A 483 -2.68 30.67 2.72
C ALA A 483 -3.84 30.57 1.71
N PHE A 484 -3.56 30.43 0.41
CA PHE A 484 -4.55 30.22 -0.65
C PHE A 484 -5.13 28.81 -0.65
N LEU A 485 -4.39 27.85 -0.12
CA LEU A 485 -4.69 26.42 -0.22
C LEU A 485 -5.56 25.90 0.94
N ASN A 486 -6.09 26.74 1.83
CA ASN A 486 -6.88 26.29 2.98
C ASN A 486 -8.06 25.39 2.55
N ASP A 487 -8.21 24.26 3.23
CA ASP A 487 -9.29 23.26 3.07
C ASP A 487 -9.56 22.84 1.61
N SER A 488 -8.49 22.78 0.82
CA SER A 488 -8.56 22.56 -0.63
C SER A 488 -7.90 21.26 -1.08
N SER A 489 -8.22 20.84 -2.31
CA SER A 489 -7.51 19.77 -3.00
C SER A 489 -6.49 20.39 -3.94
N VAL A 490 -5.24 19.94 -3.83
CA VAL A 490 -4.11 20.45 -4.61
C VAL A 490 -3.54 19.33 -5.47
N VAL A 491 -3.54 19.59 -6.77
CA VAL A 491 -2.93 18.73 -7.76
C VAL A 491 -1.62 19.34 -8.23
N VAL A 492 -0.51 18.66 -7.98
CA VAL A 492 0.82 19.05 -8.46
C VAL A 492 1.12 18.32 -9.77
N TYR A 493 1.41 19.07 -10.83
CA TYR A 493 1.94 18.54 -12.08
C TYR A 493 3.44 18.78 -12.17
N SER A 494 4.18 17.71 -12.44
CA SER A 494 5.63 17.69 -12.63
C SER A 494 5.99 16.74 -13.75
N ASP A 495 7.04 17.03 -14.50
CA ASP A 495 7.63 16.16 -15.50
C ASP A 495 8.61 15.13 -14.91
N SER A 496 8.84 15.20 -13.59
CA SER A 496 9.71 14.28 -12.86
C SER A 496 8.93 13.20 -12.15
N ASN A 497 9.01 11.96 -12.66
CA ASN A 497 8.47 10.79 -11.95
C ASN A 497 9.04 10.63 -10.54
N ALA A 498 10.30 11.05 -10.33
CA ALA A 498 10.93 11.01 -9.02
C ALA A 498 10.28 12.01 -8.06
N ALA A 499 10.08 13.26 -8.47
CA ALA A 499 9.40 14.28 -7.65
C ALA A 499 7.95 13.86 -7.33
N VAL A 500 7.21 13.37 -8.33
CA VAL A 500 5.84 12.85 -8.17
C VAL A 500 5.80 11.73 -7.14
N GLY A 501 6.74 10.78 -7.23
CA GLY A 501 6.86 9.68 -6.27
C GLY A 501 7.17 10.15 -4.85
N MET A 502 8.03 11.16 -4.69
CA MET A 502 8.37 11.72 -3.37
C MET A 502 7.18 12.48 -2.74
N ILE A 503 6.47 13.29 -3.51
CA ILE A 503 5.30 14.06 -3.04
C ILE A 503 4.17 13.14 -2.63
N ASN A 504 3.80 12.16 -3.47
CA ASN A 504 2.72 11.23 -3.16
C ASN A 504 3.03 10.33 -1.94
N ARG A 505 4.30 10.00 -1.71
CA ARG A 505 4.72 9.28 -0.49
C ARG A 505 4.84 10.21 0.71
N GLY A 506 4.95 11.52 0.48
CA GLY A 506 5.27 12.52 1.49
C GLY A 506 6.65 12.33 2.11
N CYS A 507 7.61 11.71 1.41
CA CYS A 507 8.97 11.52 1.93
C CYS A 507 10.01 11.35 0.81
N CYS A 508 11.27 11.58 1.14
CA CYS A 508 12.38 11.43 0.19
C CYS A 508 13.53 10.61 0.81
N ARG A 509 14.53 10.25 -0.02
CA ARG A 509 15.74 9.56 0.46
C ARG A 509 16.89 10.52 0.76
N GLN A 510 16.77 11.77 0.34
CA GLN A 510 17.82 12.77 0.45
C GLN A 510 17.70 13.48 1.80
N PRO A 511 18.68 13.32 2.72
CA PRO A 511 18.58 13.88 4.07
C PRO A 511 18.37 15.39 4.09
N GLU A 512 18.98 16.11 3.13
CA GLU A 512 18.89 17.57 3.01
C GLU A 512 17.54 18.10 2.51
N LEU A 513 16.73 17.26 1.87
CA LEU A 513 15.39 17.61 1.36
C LEU A 513 14.28 17.20 2.33
N GLN A 514 14.61 16.31 3.27
CA GLN A 514 13.67 15.74 4.21
C GLN A 514 13.00 16.79 5.13
N PRO A 515 13.71 17.80 5.68
CA PRO A 515 13.08 18.86 6.47
C PRO A 515 12.06 19.68 5.69
N GLN A 516 12.29 19.92 4.40
CA GLN A 516 11.39 20.71 3.55
C GLN A 516 10.11 19.91 3.26
N PHE A 517 10.21 18.60 3.07
CA PHE A 517 9.04 17.71 3.04
C PHE A 517 8.27 17.73 4.35
N GLN A 518 8.97 17.67 5.50
CA GLN A 518 8.34 17.75 6.82
C GLN A 518 7.55 19.06 6.99
N THR A 519 8.16 20.19 6.64
CA THR A 519 7.50 21.50 6.72
C THR A 519 6.29 21.59 5.78
N ALA A 520 6.45 21.25 4.49
CA ALA A 520 5.38 21.36 3.52
C ALA A 520 4.19 20.45 3.87
N MET A 521 4.45 19.22 4.32
CA MET A 521 3.40 18.28 4.70
C MET A 521 2.72 18.67 6.01
N LEU A 522 3.45 19.26 6.98
CA LEU A 522 2.83 19.81 8.20
C LEU A 522 1.95 21.03 7.89
N ILE A 523 2.37 21.90 6.95
CA ILE A 523 1.53 23.00 6.46
C ILE A 523 0.27 22.44 5.82
N ALA A 524 0.39 21.44 4.94
CA ALA A 524 -0.75 20.79 4.32
C ALA A 524 -1.74 20.24 5.37
N VAL A 525 -1.24 19.52 6.39
CA VAL A 525 -2.08 19.01 7.48
C VAL A 525 -2.75 20.14 8.26
N ARG A 526 -1.99 21.17 8.66
CA ARG A 526 -2.51 22.30 9.45
C ARG A 526 -3.58 23.09 8.70
N ARG A 527 -3.47 23.18 7.38
CA ARG A 527 -4.36 23.95 6.51
C ARG A 527 -5.44 23.07 5.86
N GLY A 528 -5.60 21.80 6.26
CA GLY A 528 -6.62 20.92 5.69
C GLY A 528 -6.41 20.56 4.22
N VAL A 529 -5.20 20.75 3.68
CA VAL A 529 -4.89 20.53 2.26
C VAL A 529 -4.68 19.06 1.98
N GLU A 530 -5.31 18.56 0.91
CA GLU A 530 -4.95 17.28 0.32
C GLU A 530 -4.04 17.51 -0.89
N VAL A 531 -2.88 16.85 -0.92
CA VAL A 531 -1.91 17.00 -2.01
C VAL A 531 -1.77 15.70 -2.76
N ARG A 532 -1.89 15.76 -4.09
CA ARG A 532 -1.58 14.65 -5.01
C ARG A 532 -0.72 15.16 -6.14
N ALA A 533 0.27 14.38 -6.53
CA ALA A 533 1.14 14.69 -7.65
C ALA A 533 0.91 13.73 -8.83
N PHE A 534 0.98 14.24 -10.05
CA PHE A 534 0.90 13.45 -11.27
C PHE A 534 2.02 13.84 -12.24
N HIS A 535 2.53 12.83 -12.93
CA HIS A 535 3.51 13.04 -13.99
C HIS A 535 2.81 13.55 -15.25
N VAL A 536 3.33 14.62 -15.83
CA VAL A 536 2.88 15.16 -17.12
C VAL A 536 4.11 15.43 -17.99
N PRO A 537 4.10 15.07 -19.29
CA PRO A 537 5.23 15.37 -20.18
C PRO A 537 5.55 16.86 -20.22
N GLY A 538 6.84 17.22 -20.21
CA GLY A 538 7.30 18.62 -20.10
C GLY A 538 6.76 19.59 -21.17
N TRP A 539 6.32 19.10 -22.34
CA TRP A 539 5.69 19.95 -23.36
C TRP A 539 4.30 20.50 -22.97
N TYR A 540 3.68 19.96 -21.92
CA TYR A 540 2.47 20.54 -21.32
C TYR A 540 2.75 21.70 -20.36
N HIS A 541 4.01 21.90 -19.94
CA HIS A 541 4.39 22.89 -18.94
C HIS A 541 4.60 24.27 -19.58
N VAL A 542 3.55 24.78 -20.23
CA VAL A 542 3.57 25.98 -21.09
C VAL A 542 4.04 27.25 -20.36
N PHE A 543 3.84 27.32 -19.04
CA PHE A 543 4.16 28.47 -18.19
C PHE A 543 5.31 28.18 -17.21
N ALA A 544 5.34 27.00 -16.59
CA ALA A 544 6.36 26.64 -15.62
C ALA A 544 7.76 26.51 -16.25
N ASP A 545 7.86 25.98 -17.47
CA ASP A 545 9.14 25.79 -18.19
C ASP A 545 9.84 27.12 -18.58
N PRO A 546 9.11 28.13 -19.08
CA PRO A 546 9.64 29.49 -19.19
C PRO A 546 9.95 30.15 -17.83
N CYS A 547 9.09 29.94 -16.82
CA CYS A 547 9.25 30.51 -15.49
C CYS A 547 10.52 30.00 -14.77
N SER A 548 10.89 28.73 -14.93
CA SER A 548 12.11 28.15 -14.34
C SER A 548 13.40 28.67 -15.00
N ARG A 549 13.27 29.36 -16.15
CA ARG A 549 14.37 29.85 -16.98
C ARG A 549 14.24 31.34 -17.29
N LEU A 550 13.65 32.14 -16.40
CA LEU A 550 13.51 33.60 -16.61
C LEU A 550 14.84 34.35 -16.83
N HIS A 551 15.98 33.78 -16.45
CA HIS A 551 17.30 34.32 -16.79
C HIS A 551 17.60 34.29 -18.30
N ALA A 552 16.93 33.42 -19.08
CA ALA A 552 17.06 33.37 -20.52
C ALA A 552 16.02 34.30 -21.18
N VAL A 553 16.49 35.30 -21.94
CA VAL A 553 15.66 36.35 -22.56
C VAL A 553 14.51 35.78 -23.39
N ASP A 554 14.72 34.69 -24.14
CA ASP A 554 13.66 34.04 -24.92
C ASP A 554 12.56 33.42 -24.05
N LYS A 555 12.94 32.85 -22.90
CA LYS A 555 12.01 32.22 -21.96
C LYS A 555 11.28 33.26 -21.11
N MET A 556 11.95 34.34 -20.70
CA MET A 556 11.31 35.50 -20.10
C MET A 556 10.26 36.10 -21.04
N ARG A 557 10.59 36.26 -22.32
CA ARG A 557 9.67 36.75 -23.33
C ARG A 557 8.49 35.80 -23.58
N ASP A 558 8.75 34.50 -23.73
CA ASP A 558 7.70 33.47 -23.84
C ASP A 558 6.75 33.48 -22.63
N PHE A 559 7.28 33.69 -21.42
CA PHE A 559 6.50 33.80 -20.20
C PHE A 559 5.62 35.06 -20.20
N LEU A 560 6.22 36.23 -20.45
CA LEU A 560 5.55 37.53 -20.43
C LEU A 560 4.45 37.67 -21.50
N PHE A 561 4.62 37.06 -22.67
CA PHE A 561 3.57 37.03 -23.71
C PHE A 561 2.40 36.09 -23.38
N ARG A 562 2.61 35.14 -22.47
CA ARG A 562 1.59 34.17 -22.07
C ARG A 562 0.90 34.57 -20.77
N THR A 563 1.54 35.39 -19.92
CA THR A 563 0.95 35.89 -18.66
C THR A 563 -0.30 36.72 -18.93
N PRO A 564 -1.44 36.40 -18.29
CA PRO A 564 -2.77 36.87 -18.70
C PRO A 564 -3.07 38.35 -18.49
N ASP A 565 -2.20 39.15 -17.88
CA ASP A 565 -2.57 40.50 -17.42
C ASP A 565 -2.83 41.53 -18.52
N ARG A 566 -2.80 41.16 -19.81
CA ARG A 566 -3.16 42.07 -20.92
C ARG A 566 -4.06 41.50 -22.01
N LEU A 567 -4.43 40.21 -21.96
CA LEU A 567 -5.16 39.60 -23.07
C LEU A 567 -6.31 38.73 -22.55
N SER A 568 -7.51 38.94 -23.08
CA SER A 568 -8.63 38.03 -22.84
C SER A 568 -8.27 36.60 -23.29
N LYS A 569 -8.87 35.59 -22.67
CA LYS A 569 -8.68 34.16 -23.03
C LYS A 569 -8.85 33.90 -24.53
N ARG A 570 -9.79 34.62 -25.16
CA ARG A 570 -10.06 34.56 -26.60
C ARG A 570 -8.95 35.20 -27.42
N CYS A 571 -8.42 36.34 -27.01
CA CYS A 571 -7.28 36.98 -27.68
C CYS A 571 -6.01 36.13 -27.60
N ALA A 572 -5.70 35.53 -26.44
CA ALA A 572 -4.53 34.65 -26.30
C ALA A 572 -4.64 33.41 -27.19
N PHE A 573 -5.84 32.81 -27.29
CA PHE A 573 -6.09 31.68 -28.20
C PHE A 573 -5.97 32.07 -29.69
N ILE A 574 -6.54 33.22 -30.08
CA ILE A 574 -6.47 33.73 -31.46
C ILE A 574 -5.02 34.06 -31.84
N LEU A 575 -4.26 34.74 -30.96
CA LEU A 575 -2.84 35.02 -31.17
C LEU A 575 -2.02 33.73 -31.22
N GLY A 576 -2.36 32.76 -30.38
CA GLY A 576 -1.81 31.40 -30.44
C GLY A 576 -2.07 30.72 -31.78
N ASN A 577 -3.12 31.06 -32.51
CA ASN A 577 -3.45 30.51 -33.83
C ASN A 577 -3.07 31.43 -35.02
N ALA A 578 -2.48 32.59 -34.77
CA ALA A 578 -2.14 33.57 -35.81
C ALA A 578 -1.18 33.04 -36.88
N TYR A 579 -0.45 31.97 -36.59
CA TYR A 579 0.46 31.33 -37.55
C TYR A 579 0.22 29.82 -37.60
N ALA A 580 0.22 29.26 -38.81
CA ALA A 580 0.19 27.81 -39.01
C ALA A 580 1.39 27.12 -38.31
N PRO A 581 1.26 25.87 -37.82
CA PRO A 581 2.34 25.19 -37.10
C PRO A 581 3.67 25.11 -37.86
N ARG A 582 3.62 24.92 -39.19
CA ARG A 582 4.79 24.90 -40.08
C ARG A 582 5.49 26.26 -40.11
N THR A 583 4.71 27.33 -40.16
CA THR A 583 5.17 28.73 -40.14
C THR A 583 5.86 29.05 -38.82
N LYS A 584 5.27 28.68 -37.67
CA LYS A 584 5.91 28.84 -36.35
C LYS A 584 7.27 28.15 -36.26
N ARG A 585 7.38 26.93 -36.78
CA ARG A 585 8.63 26.16 -36.79
C ARG A 585 9.71 26.84 -37.64
N SER A 586 9.33 27.38 -38.80
CA SER A 586 10.22 28.14 -39.68
C SER A 586 10.75 29.40 -38.98
N TYR A 587 9.86 30.24 -38.46
CA TYR A 587 10.23 31.48 -37.77
C TYR A 587 11.12 31.22 -36.56
N ARG A 588 10.85 30.15 -35.78
CA ARG A 588 11.68 29.77 -34.64
C ARG A 588 13.11 29.40 -35.06
N SER A 589 13.27 28.65 -36.15
CA SER A 589 14.58 28.27 -36.68
C SER A 589 15.36 29.47 -37.22
N GLN A 590 14.65 30.37 -37.92
CA GLN A 590 15.21 31.59 -38.49
C GLN A 590 15.66 32.57 -37.41
N LEU A 591 14.82 32.79 -36.39
CA LEU A 591 15.16 33.64 -35.26
C LEU A 591 16.31 33.07 -34.42
N ALA A 592 16.36 31.76 -34.22
CA ALA A 592 17.49 31.11 -33.56
C ALA A 592 18.81 31.35 -34.32
N SER A 593 18.77 31.45 -35.64
CA SER A 593 19.95 31.81 -36.43
C SER A 593 20.41 33.25 -36.20
N TRP A 594 19.48 34.20 -36.12
CA TRP A 594 19.78 35.59 -35.78
C TRP A 594 20.39 35.70 -34.38
N LEU A 595 19.80 35.03 -33.39
CA LEU A 595 20.30 35.05 -32.01
C LEU A 595 21.71 34.45 -31.89
N ARG A 596 22.03 33.40 -32.66
CA ARG A 596 23.39 32.85 -32.73
C ARG A 596 24.39 33.86 -33.29
N PHE A 597 24.02 34.60 -34.33
CA PHE A 597 24.86 35.67 -34.88
C PHE A 597 25.09 36.80 -33.88
N CYS A 598 24.04 37.24 -33.17
CA CYS A 598 24.20 38.26 -32.14
C CYS A 598 25.13 37.78 -31.02
N ASN A 599 24.98 36.53 -30.57
CA ASN A 599 25.83 35.97 -29.52
C ASN A 599 27.29 35.83 -29.96
N SER A 600 27.57 35.44 -31.20
CA SER A 600 28.95 35.33 -31.70
C SER A 600 29.65 36.68 -31.85
N ARG A 601 28.91 37.78 -31.94
CA ARG A 601 29.41 39.15 -32.03
C ARG A 601 29.26 39.95 -30.73
N HIS A 602 28.86 39.30 -29.64
CA HIS A 602 28.56 39.95 -28.34
C HIS A 602 27.53 41.10 -28.44
N LEU A 603 26.62 41.02 -29.41
CA LEU A 603 25.57 42.01 -29.63
C LEU A 603 24.35 41.69 -28.78
N THR A 604 23.68 42.73 -28.28
CA THR A 604 22.35 42.58 -27.68
C THR A 604 21.31 42.53 -28.81
N PRO A 605 20.59 41.41 -29.03
CA PRO A 605 19.74 41.22 -30.22
C PRO A 605 18.67 42.29 -30.43
N LEU A 606 18.18 42.90 -29.35
CA LEU A 606 17.13 43.93 -29.36
C LEU A 606 17.66 45.37 -29.44
N ARG A 607 18.98 45.56 -29.36
CA ARG A 607 19.65 46.85 -29.57
C ARG A 607 20.45 46.87 -30.87
N ALA A 608 20.25 45.87 -31.74
CA ALA A 608 20.97 45.77 -32.98
C ALA A 608 20.55 46.89 -33.94
N GLU A 609 21.53 47.71 -34.34
CA GLU A 609 21.39 48.71 -35.39
C GLU A 609 21.27 48.09 -36.80
N PRO A 610 20.76 48.83 -37.80
CA PRO A 610 20.64 48.34 -39.18
C PRO A 610 21.92 47.73 -39.78
N VAL A 611 23.10 48.22 -39.38
CA VAL A 611 24.39 47.68 -39.84
C VAL A 611 24.58 46.22 -39.46
N HIS A 612 24.17 45.84 -38.25
CA HIS A 612 24.28 44.46 -37.77
C HIS A 612 23.34 43.51 -38.52
N VAL A 613 22.16 43.99 -38.93
CA VAL A 613 21.23 43.21 -39.74
C VAL A 613 21.77 43.04 -41.16
N ALA A 614 22.39 44.08 -41.73
CA ALA A 614 23.07 44.01 -43.02
C ALA A 614 24.22 42.98 -42.99
N GLU A 615 25.09 43.04 -41.97
CA GLU A 615 26.17 42.06 -41.78
C GLU A 615 25.66 40.63 -41.61
N TYR A 616 24.59 40.45 -40.82
CA TYR A 616 23.97 39.15 -40.65
C TYR A 616 23.47 38.56 -41.96
N LEU A 617 22.83 39.38 -42.81
CA LEU A 617 22.31 38.93 -44.10
C LEU A 617 23.43 38.62 -45.10
N ALA A 618 24.53 39.38 -45.06
CA ALA A 618 25.73 39.09 -45.83
C ALA A 618 26.43 37.79 -45.37
N GLU A 619 26.49 37.53 -44.06
CA GLU A 619 27.01 36.24 -43.56
C GLU A 619 26.08 35.10 -43.96
N LEU A 620 24.76 35.32 -43.89
CA LEU A 620 23.76 34.32 -44.22
C LEU A 620 23.79 33.92 -45.70
N SER A 621 24.07 34.86 -46.60
CA SER A 621 24.17 34.59 -48.04
C SER A 621 25.36 33.71 -48.43
N THR A 622 26.37 33.56 -47.56
CA THR A 622 27.44 32.57 -47.78
C THR A 622 26.95 31.13 -47.67
N ARG A 623 25.80 30.91 -47.00
CA ARG A 623 25.22 29.58 -46.75
C ARG A 623 23.89 29.36 -47.46
N LEU A 624 23.17 30.44 -47.82
CA LEU A 624 21.88 30.39 -48.50
C LEU A 624 21.97 31.15 -49.82
N SER A 625 21.84 30.43 -50.93
CA SER A 625 21.95 30.98 -52.30
C SER A 625 20.66 31.58 -52.85
N ALA A 626 19.50 31.25 -52.27
CA ALA A 626 18.22 31.73 -52.76
C ALA A 626 17.78 33.03 -52.07
N PHE A 627 17.55 34.09 -52.84
CA PHE A 627 17.01 35.37 -52.37
C PHE A 627 15.80 35.20 -51.43
N ARG A 628 14.85 34.33 -51.81
CA ARG A 628 13.64 34.05 -51.01
C ARG A 628 13.95 33.45 -49.64
N SER A 629 15.04 32.70 -49.53
CA SER A 629 15.49 32.14 -48.25
C SER A 629 16.04 33.26 -47.37
N CYS A 630 16.98 34.07 -47.84
CA CYS A 630 17.52 35.21 -47.08
C CYS A 630 16.42 36.21 -46.68
N GLN A 631 15.47 36.47 -47.57
CA GLN A 631 14.30 37.30 -47.28
C GLN A 631 13.43 36.73 -46.16
N ALA A 632 13.25 35.41 -46.09
CA ALA A 632 12.49 34.78 -45.01
C ALA A 632 13.16 34.96 -43.63
N TYR A 633 14.49 34.94 -43.56
CA TYR A 633 15.24 35.23 -42.33
C TYR A 633 15.17 36.72 -41.96
N ALA A 634 15.28 37.63 -42.93
CA ALA A 634 15.06 39.05 -42.69
C ALA A 634 13.64 39.33 -42.15
N ASN A 635 12.62 38.69 -42.72
CA ASN A 635 11.24 38.79 -42.26
C ASN A 635 11.05 38.26 -40.83
N ALA A 636 11.79 37.24 -40.43
CA ALA A 636 11.77 36.72 -39.06
C ALA A 636 12.38 37.71 -38.05
N VAL A 637 13.48 38.36 -38.41
CA VAL A 637 14.10 39.43 -37.61
C VAL A 637 13.16 40.64 -37.53
N SER A 638 12.62 41.06 -38.66
CA SER A 638 11.63 42.15 -38.73
C SER A 638 10.40 41.89 -37.84
N LEU A 639 9.81 40.69 -37.93
CA LEU A 639 8.69 40.29 -37.07
C LEU A 639 9.07 40.28 -35.58
N TYR A 640 10.30 39.89 -35.25
CA TYR A 640 10.83 39.89 -33.88
C TYR A 640 10.85 41.30 -33.26
N PHE A 641 11.29 42.31 -34.01
CA PHE A 641 11.29 43.72 -33.55
C PHE A 641 9.87 44.29 -33.46
N ARG A 642 9.02 44.05 -34.46
CA ARG A 642 7.63 44.54 -34.48
C ARG A 642 6.78 43.95 -33.37
N ALA A 643 6.90 42.64 -33.11
CA ALA A 643 6.16 41.96 -32.04
C ALA A 643 6.52 42.49 -30.63
N LEU A 644 7.68 43.15 -30.50
CA LEU A 644 8.15 43.75 -29.25
C LEU A 644 7.96 45.27 -29.21
N GLY A 645 7.26 45.86 -30.19
CA GLY A 645 6.98 47.28 -30.25
C GLY A 645 8.23 48.16 -30.42
N ARG A 646 9.28 47.65 -31.05
CA ARG A 646 10.53 48.36 -31.32
C ARG A 646 10.60 48.84 -32.76
N SER A 647 11.45 49.84 -33.02
CA SER A 647 11.78 50.25 -34.39
C SER A 647 12.41 49.07 -35.14
N ASP A 648 11.96 48.85 -36.37
CA ASP A 648 12.39 47.71 -37.19
C ASP A 648 13.66 48.06 -37.99
N PRO A 649 14.83 47.52 -37.64
CA PRO A 649 16.08 47.82 -38.35
C PRO A 649 16.07 47.26 -39.79
N CYS A 650 15.22 46.28 -40.10
CA CYS A 650 15.09 45.71 -41.44
C CYS A 650 14.43 46.67 -42.44
N GLU A 651 13.73 47.69 -41.95
CA GLU A 651 13.09 48.71 -42.79
C GLU A 651 14.06 49.77 -43.30
N SER A 652 15.29 49.81 -42.76
CA SER A 652 16.35 50.73 -43.19
C SER A 652 16.68 50.58 -44.68
N PRO A 653 16.87 51.70 -45.43
CA PRO A 653 17.27 51.67 -46.83
C PRO A 653 18.50 50.78 -47.09
N MET A 654 19.48 50.81 -46.18
CA MET A 654 20.70 50.00 -46.28
C MET A 654 20.41 48.50 -46.27
N VAL A 655 19.59 48.02 -45.33
CA VAL A 655 19.24 46.60 -45.23
C VAL A 655 18.44 46.15 -46.47
N LYS A 656 17.56 47.01 -46.97
CA LYS A 656 16.81 46.77 -48.22
C LYS A 656 17.74 46.69 -49.45
N LEU A 657 18.76 47.55 -49.52
CA LEU A 657 19.76 47.51 -50.59
C LEU A 657 20.62 46.24 -50.51
N VAL A 658 21.06 45.85 -49.31
CA VAL A 658 21.78 44.57 -49.10
C VAL A 658 20.93 43.39 -49.57
N LEU A 659 19.67 43.29 -49.14
CA LEU A 659 18.77 42.23 -49.60
C LEU A 659 18.59 42.21 -51.12
N ARG A 660 18.49 43.38 -51.76
CA ARG A 660 18.40 43.48 -53.23
C ARG A 660 19.69 43.03 -53.93
N GLY A 661 20.84 43.27 -53.30
CA GLY A 661 22.15 42.83 -53.79
C GLY A 661 22.43 41.34 -53.62
N LEU A 662 21.65 40.62 -52.79
CA LEU A 662 21.73 39.16 -52.63
C LEU A 662 21.00 38.37 -53.75
N ARG A 663 20.66 39.01 -54.86
CA ARG A 663 19.93 38.40 -55.99
C ARG A 663 20.84 37.67 -56.95
#